data_AF-A0A2M6W312-F1
#
_entry.id   AF-A0A2M6W312-F1
#
_cell.length_a   1.000
_cell.length_b   1.000
_cell.length_c   1.000
_cell.angle_alpha   90.00
_cell.angle_beta   90.00
_cell.angle_gamma   90.00
#
_symmetry.space_group_name_H-M   'P 1'
#
loop_
_entity.id
_entity.type
_entity.pdbx_description
1 polymer ?
#
loop_
_entity_poly.entity_id
_entity_poly.type
_entity_poly.pdbx_seq_one_letter_code
_entity_poly.pdbx_strand_id
1 'polypeptide(L)'
;LDKDKEEQFSEYFACPDCNISLPEIAPRSFSFNSPHGACPYCQGLGSILEIDPKLILPNPRLTILEGAIRPWSKTAANSTWYMAGLKAMAEKNNISLDKPVGSFGKEQLRKILYGSGEEHYSVGGYSLKYEGIITNLLRRYKETDSEYIRSEIEKYMINRDCPTCHGKRLRPEILGVLISDKNIVDVSEMTINICYDFFSTLESKLNPQQKKIAKQIIKEIGERLSFMLNVGLPYLTINRSATTLSGGEAQRIRLATQIGSGLQGVVYILDEPSIGLHQKDNGKLLSTLKNLRDLGNSIIIVEHDEETIRSADWLIDIGPGAGEAGGEIVFQGTPTAIEKSQSITGQYLSGRKNILTPRIRRSGNGNKLKIIEASENNLKKITTSFPLNTFICVTGVSGSGKSTLVDEILSKTLAQKFYHAKEKPGKCKEIKGIENIDKVITIDQSPIGKTPRSNPATYTGVFTFIRELFALTSEAKLRGYRSGRFSFNVKGGRCERCHGAGELKIEMHFLPNVYIKCPECKGRRYNQEALEIHYKDKNIWQILDLTVDEALAFFANIPPIKNKLKVLFDVGLGYIKLGQSATTLSGGEAQRIKLSSELSRKSTGRTLYILDEPTVGLHFDDVKKLLLVLTALVDKGNTVIIIEHNLDVIKSADYIIDLGPEGGDAGGEIVAAGSPEEVAKNPRSYTGRYLKKVLRK
;
A
#
# COMPACT_ATOMS: atom_id res chain seq x y z
N LEU A 1 -62.82 29.06 6.60
CA LEU A 1 -61.68 29.69 5.91
C LEU A 1 -61.16 30.77 6.85
N ASP A 2 -60.20 30.41 7.70
CA ASP A 2 -59.51 31.39 8.56
C ASP A 2 -58.82 32.41 7.64
N LYS A 3 -59.10 33.69 7.89
CA LYS A 3 -58.75 34.81 7.01
C LYS A 3 -57.38 35.43 7.27
N ASP A 4 -56.57 34.89 8.18
CA ASP A 4 -55.29 35.48 8.60
C ASP A 4 -54.10 34.51 8.53
N LYS A 5 -53.95 33.76 7.42
CA LYS A 5 -52.71 33.07 7.09
C LYS A 5 -52.08 33.68 5.84
N GLU A 6 -51.02 34.45 6.03
CA GLU A 6 -50.14 34.88 4.94
C GLU A 6 -49.35 33.67 4.43
N GLU A 7 -49.54 33.30 3.16
CA GLU A 7 -48.76 32.27 2.48
C GLU A 7 -47.74 32.96 1.55
N GLN A 8 -46.44 32.74 1.80
CA GLN A 8 -45.36 33.24 0.96
C GLN A 8 -44.92 32.17 -0.05
N PHE A 9 -44.75 32.58 -1.31
CA PHE A 9 -44.31 31.72 -2.40
C PHE A 9 -43.04 32.29 -3.05
N SER A 10 -42.20 31.40 -3.57
CA SER A 10 -41.00 31.77 -4.34
C SER A 10 -40.86 30.85 -5.55
N GLU A 11 -40.41 31.39 -6.68
CA GLU A 11 -40.06 30.61 -7.88
C GLU A 11 -38.73 29.86 -7.72
N TYR A 12 -37.92 30.26 -6.72
CA TYR A 12 -36.64 29.65 -6.41
C TYR A 12 -36.75 28.74 -5.18
N PHE A 13 -35.81 27.80 -5.04
CA PHE A 13 -35.65 27.02 -3.82
C PHE A 13 -35.13 27.90 -2.66
N ALA A 14 -36.01 28.74 -2.11
CA ALA A 14 -35.70 29.68 -1.04
C ALA A 14 -36.29 29.21 0.29
N CYS A 15 -35.50 29.30 1.36
CA CYS A 15 -36.00 29.04 2.70
C CYS A 15 -36.83 30.24 3.21
N PRO A 16 -38.10 30.06 3.58
CA PRO A 16 -38.95 31.16 4.05
C PRO A 16 -38.48 31.76 5.40
N ASP A 17 -37.77 30.99 6.23
CA ASP A 17 -37.33 31.44 7.56
C ASP A 17 -36.02 32.25 7.53
N CYS A 18 -35.14 31.98 6.57
CA CYS A 18 -33.78 32.53 6.54
C CYS A 18 -33.35 33.14 5.20
N ASN A 19 -34.24 33.20 4.20
CA ASN A 19 -34.00 33.78 2.86
C ASN A 19 -32.77 33.22 2.12
N ILE A 20 -32.32 32.02 2.47
CA ILE A 20 -31.25 31.32 1.74
C ILE A 20 -31.86 30.74 0.46
N SER A 21 -31.34 31.14 -0.70
CA SER A 21 -31.71 30.57 -2.00
C SER A 21 -30.71 29.49 -2.43
N LEU A 22 -31.22 28.30 -2.70
CA LEU A 22 -30.43 27.19 -3.23
C LEU A 22 -30.27 27.33 -4.74
N PRO A 23 -29.06 27.05 -5.29
CA PRO A 23 -28.86 26.99 -6.72
C PRO A 23 -29.68 25.85 -7.34
N GLU A 24 -29.87 25.90 -8.66
CA GLU A 24 -30.56 24.85 -9.41
C GLU A 24 -30.00 23.45 -9.07
N ILE A 25 -30.89 22.54 -8.69
CA ILE A 25 -30.54 21.17 -8.31
C ILE A 25 -30.34 20.36 -9.59
N ALA A 26 -29.08 20.21 -10.00
CA ALA A 26 -28.66 19.43 -11.15
C ALA A 26 -27.65 18.35 -10.72
N PRO A 27 -27.43 17.28 -11.52
CA PRO A 27 -26.44 16.24 -11.18
C PRO A 27 -25.04 16.78 -10.85
N ARG A 28 -24.60 17.84 -11.56
CA ARG A 28 -23.32 18.53 -11.32
C ARG A 28 -23.21 19.18 -9.93
N SER A 29 -24.34 19.50 -9.30
CA SER A 29 -24.41 20.08 -7.96
C SER A 29 -24.06 19.04 -6.89
N PHE A 30 -24.19 17.74 -7.19
CA PHE A 30 -23.79 16.64 -6.31
C PHE A 30 -22.37 16.12 -6.56
N SER A 31 -21.63 16.72 -7.50
CA SER A 31 -20.26 16.30 -7.82
C SER A 31 -19.24 17.12 -7.03
N PHE A 32 -18.41 16.46 -6.23
CA PHE A 32 -17.26 17.07 -5.57
C PHE A 32 -16.12 17.41 -6.54
N ASN A 33 -16.17 16.93 -7.78
CA ASN A 33 -15.24 17.30 -8.85
C ASN A 33 -15.70 18.54 -9.63
N SER A 34 -16.86 19.11 -9.28
CA SER A 34 -17.45 20.27 -9.93
C SER A 34 -17.46 21.45 -8.95
N PRO A 35 -17.04 22.66 -9.36
CA PRO A 35 -17.12 23.86 -8.51
C PRO A 35 -18.54 24.17 -7.97
N HIS A 36 -19.57 23.68 -8.66
CA HIS A 36 -20.97 23.84 -8.26
C HIS A 36 -21.32 23.04 -7.00
N GLY A 37 -20.74 21.85 -6.82
CA GLY A 37 -21.02 20.97 -5.66
C GLY A 37 -19.89 20.91 -4.63
N ALA A 38 -18.66 21.17 -5.04
CA ALA A 38 -17.48 21.04 -4.22
C ALA A 38 -17.45 22.03 -3.05
N CYS A 39 -17.05 21.54 -1.87
CA CYS A 39 -16.76 22.37 -0.71
C CYS A 39 -15.72 23.43 -1.10
N PRO A 40 -16.01 24.74 -0.93
CA PRO A 40 -15.12 25.80 -1.40
C PRO A 40 -13.79 25.86 -0.66
N TYR A 41 -13.76 25.39 0.61
CA TYR A 41 -12.56 25.43 1.44
C TYR A 41 -11.50 24.41 1.03
N CYS A 42 -11.92 23.17 0.75
CA CYS A 42 -11.03 22.07 0.36
C CYS A 42 -11.11 21.73 -1.13
N GLN A 43 -11.89 22.48 -1.92
CA GLN A 43 -12.14 22.25 -3.35
C GLN A 43 -12.57 20.82 -3.67
N GLY A 44 -13.40 20.22 -2.79
CA GLY A 44 -13.88 18.85 -2.98
C GLY A 44 -12.93 17.73 -2.55
N LEU A 45 -11.74 18.04 -2.02
CA LEU A 45 -10.80 17.01 -1.54
C LEU A 45 -11.30 16.32 -0.26
N GLY A 46 -11.97 17.08 0.62
CA GLY A 46 -12.43 16.62 1.94
C GLY A 46 -11.35 16.66 3.01
N SER A 47 -10.08 16.76 2.63
CA SER A 47 -8.94 16.95 3.52
C SER A 47 -8.13 18.20 3.14
N ILE A 48 -7.36 18.69 4.10
CA ILE A 48 -6.39 19.76 3.94
C ILE A 48 -5.01 19.29 4.42
N LEU A 49 -3.96 19.78 3.78
CA LEU A 49 -2.59 19.61 4.25
C LEU A 49 -2.27 20.74 5.24
N GLU A 50 -1.99 20.38 6.49
CA GLU A 50 -1.57 21.32 7.53
C GLU A 50 -0.18 20.96 8.06
N ILE A 51 0.59 21.97 8.47
CA ILE A 51 1.87 21.75 9.13
C ILE A 51 1.63 21.25 10.55
N ASP A 52 2.29 20.16 10.94
CA ASP A 52 2.24 19.63 12.30
C ASP A 52 3.38 20.20 13.16
N PRO A 53 3.09 20.96 14.24
CA PRO A 53 4.10 21.42 15.20
C PRO A 53 5.07 20.33 15.69
N LYS A 54 4.58 19.09 15.85
CA LYS A 54 5.40 17.95 16.32
C LYS A 54 6.45 17.52 15.30
N LEU A 55 6.21 17.74 14.00
CA LEU A 55 7.19 17.44 12.96
C LEU A 55 8.26 18.54 12.84
N ILE A 56 7.91 19.77 13.21
CA ILE A 56 8.82 20.91 13.28
C ILE A 56 9.78 20.79 14.48
N LEU A 57 9.22 20.43 15.64
CA LEU A 57 9.92 20.30 16.93
C LEU A 57 9.82 18.86 17.47
N PRO A 58 10.49 17.88 16.83
CA PRO A 58 10.30 16.46 17.14
C PRO A 58 10.90 16.02 18.47
N ASN A 59 11.97 16.69 18.94
CA ASN A 59 12.65 16.34 20.18
C ASN A 59 12.39 17.41 21.25
N PRO A 60 11.54 17.15 22.25
CA PRO A 60 11.25 18.11 23.30
C PRO A 60 12.43 18.37 24.25
N ARG A 61 13.49 17.55 24.19
CA ARG A 61 14.68 17.69 25.03
C ARG A 61 15.73 18.64 24.46
N LEU A 62 15.70 18.93 23.16
CA LEU A 62 16.64 19.85 22.54
C LEU A 62 16.20 21.30 22.79
N THR A 63 17.18 22.19 22.89
CA THR A 63 16.95 23.63 22.89
C THR A 63 16.82 24.16 21.45
N ILE A 64 16.30 25.38 21.29
CA ILE A 64 16.22 25.99 19.96
C ILE A 64 17.62 26.23 19.38
N LEU A 65 18.59 26.61 20.22
CA LEU A 65 19.97 26.85 19.78
C LEU A 65 20.72 25.55 19.41
N GLU A 66 20.36 24.41 19.98
CA GLU A 66 20.87 23.09 19.60
C GLU A 66 20.25 22.56 18.29
N GLY A 67 19.40 23.35 17.63
CA GLY A 67 18.78 22.97 16.36
C GLY A 67 17.49 22.16 16.52
N ALA A 68 16.70 22.40 17.57
CA ALA A 68 15.39 21.75 17.74
C ALA A 68 14.43 22.00 16.55
N ILE A 69 14.59 23.11 15.82
CA ILE A 69 13.76 23.46 14.65
C ILE A 69 14.28 22.72 13.41
N ARG A 70 13.65 21.60 13.09
CA ARG A 70 14.09 20.69 12.03
C ARG A 70 14.11 21.28 10.61
N PRO A 71 13.15 22.12 10.17
CA PRO A 71 13.21 22.76 8.86
C PRO A 71 14.45 23.65 8.66
N TRP A 72 15.05 24.12 9.75
CA TRP A 72 16.19 25.04 9.70
C TRP A 72 17.53 24.33 9.90
N SER A 73 17.56 23.05 10.26
CA SER A 73 18.80 22.31 10.54
C SER A 73 19.55 21.81 9.30
N LYS A 74 18.90 21.72 8.14
CA LYS A 74 19.51 21.21 6.89
C LYS A 74 19.95 22.29 5.91
N THR A 75 19.56 23.53 6.14
CA THR A 75 19.93 24.64 5.25
C THR A 75 21.38 25.02 5.60
N ALA A 76 22.33 24.55 4.78
CA ALA A 76 23.78 24.69 4.97
C ALA A 76 24.33 26.12 4.78
N ALA A 77 23.52 27.13 5.10
CA ALA A 77 23.96 28.49 5.29
C ALA A 77 23.19 28.99 6.51
N ASN A 78 23.91 29.50 7.51
CA ASN A 78 23.35 30.23 8.64
C ASN A 78 22.12 31.03 8.18
N SER A 79 20.95 30.58 8.58
CA SER A 79 19.69 31.28 8.40
C SER A 79 19.68 32.49 9.34
N THR A 80 20.65 33.40 9.16
CA THR A 80 20.94 34.52 10.07
C THR A 80 19.70 35.38 10.22
N TRP A 81 18.93 35.57 9.15
CA TRP A 81 17.73 36.40 9.18
C TRP A 81 16.56 35.79 9.97
N TYR A 82 16.22 34.52 9.72
CA TYR A 82 15.12 33.84 10.43
C TYR A 82 15.47 33.59 11.91
N MET A 83 16.73 33.22 12.19
CA MET A 83 17.22 33.13 13.56
C MET A 83 17.27 34.48 14.25
N ALA A 84 17.72 35.54 13.57
CA ALA A 84 17.77 36.87 14.18
C ALA A 84 16.36 37.39 14.48
N GLY A 85 15.38 37.16 13.60
CA GLY A 85 13.98 37.46 13.88
C GLY A 85 13.42 36.68 15.08
N LEU A 86 13.72 35.38 15.18
CA LEU A 86 13.33 34.57 16.33
C LEU A 86 14.00 35.06 17.62
N LYS A 87 15.29 35.38 17.59
CA LYS A 87 16.03 35.92 18.75
C LYS A 87 15.47 37.25 19.22
N ALA A 88 15.25 38.20 18.31
CA ALA A 88 14.68 39.50 18.64
C ALA A 88 13.25 39.38 19.20
N MET A 89 12.44 38.45 18.66
CA MET A 89 11.13 38.14 19.23
C MET A 89 11.25 37.53 20.63
N ALA A 90 12.16 36.58 20.82
CA ALA A 90 12.36 35.89 22.08
C ALA A 90 12.85 36.83 23.19
N GLU A 91 13.80 37.73 22.90
CA GLU A 91 14.31 38.74 23.83
C GLU A 91 13.20 39.67 24.31
N LYS A 92 12.44 40.27 23.39
CA LYS A 92 11.33 41.18 23.74
C LYS A 92 10.22 40.50 24.55
N ASN A 93 10.04 39.19 24.38
CA ASN A 93 9.00 38.40 25.04
C ASN A 93 9.52 37.61 26.26
N ASN A 94 10.76 37.83 26.70
CA ASN A 94 11.41 37.09 27.80
C ASN A 94 11.36 35.56 27.63
N ILE A 95 11.53 35.07 26.41
CA ILE A 95 11.58 33.65 26.07
C ILE A 95 13.05 33.21 25.99
N SER A 96 13.47 32.33 26.91
CA SER A 96 14.84 31.78 26.88
C SER A 96 14.94 30.65 25.86
N LEU A 97 15.77 30.85 24.82
CA LEU A 97 15.98 29.87 23.74
C LEU A 97 16.90 28.70 24.13
N ASP A 98 17.58 28.81 25.27
CA ASP A 98 18.47 27.79 25.86
C ASP A 98 17.72 26.76 26.72
N LYS A 99 16.40 26.90 26.82
CA LYS A 99 15.57 25.91 27.52
C LYS A 99 15.13 24.80 26.55
N PRO A 100 15.03 23.55 27.02
CA PRO A 100 14.46 22.46 26.24
C PRO A 100 13.06 22.82 25.76
N VAL A 101 12.74 22.51 24.51
CA VAL A 101 11.46 22.89 23.89
C VAL A 101 10.24 22.39 24.67
N GLY A 102 10.34 21.22 25.30
CA GLY A 102 9.28 20.64 26.12
C GLY A 102 8.95 21.43 27.40
N SER A 103 9.81 22.38 27.80
CA SER A 103 9.60 23.23 28.97
C SER A 103 8.86 24.55 28.67
N PHE A 104 8.66 24.89 27.39
CA PHE A 104 7.94 26.10 27.00
C PHE A 104 6.44 26.00 27.32
N GLY A 105 5.87 27.10 27.81
CA GLY A 105 4.42 27.25 27.97
C GLY A 105 3.69 27.35 26.63
N LYS A 106 2.37 27.14 26.64
CA LYS A 106 1.52 27.16 25.42
C LYS A 106 1.63 28.49 24.65
N GLU A 107 1.60 29.64 25.33
CA GLU A 107 1.73 30.95 24.68
C GLU A 107 3.13 31.19 24.10
N GLN A 108 4.19 30.72 24.78
CA GLN A 108 5.57 30.84 24.27
C GLN A 108 5.73 30.05 22.97
N LEU A 109 5.24 28.80 22.95
CA LEU A 109 5.23 27.97 21.75
C LEU A 109 4.36 28.58 20.64
N ARG A 110 3.20 29.17 20.99
CA ARG A 110 2.33 29.84 20.02
C ARG A 110 3.06 30.98 19.32
N LYS A 111 3.74 31.86 20.07
CA LYS A 111 4.52 32.97 19.50
C LYS A 111 5.67 32.49 18.61
N ILE A 112 6.38 31.44 19.01
CA ILE A 112 7.46 30.84 18.21
C ILE A 112 6.90 30.25 16.90
N LEU A 113 5.81 29.49 16.97
CA LEU A 113 5.30 28.74 15.82
C LEU A 113 4.45 29.58 14.86
N TYR A 114 3.60 30.46 15.37
CA TYR A 114 2.60 31.20 14.58
C TYR A 114 2.89 32.71 14.51
N GLY A 115 3.94 33.17 15.19
CA GLY A 115 4.31 34.58 15.23
C GLY A 115 3.57 35.36 16.32
N SER A 116 3.86 36.65 16.38
CA SER A 116 3.39 37.58 17.42
C SER A 116 2.35 38.58 16.92
N GLY A 117 1.71 38.31 15.77
CA GLY A 117 0.75 39.24 15.16
C GLY A 117 1.47 40.43 14.53
N GLU A 118 1.01 41.66 14.79
CA GLU A 118 1.54 42.92 14.21
C GLU A 118 2.78 43.49 14.93
N GLU A 119 3.42 42.71 15.83
CA GLU A 119 4.62 43.19 16.51
C GLU A 119 5.83 43.25 15.57
N HIS A 120 6.51 44.40 15.59
CA HIS A 120 7.77 44.63 14.90
C HIS A 120 8.96 44.55 15.86
N TYR A 121 10.08 44.02 15.34
CA TYR A 121 11.34 43.81 16.04
C TYR A 121 12.49 44.44 15.24
N SER A 122 13.43 45.11 15.93
CA SER A 122 14.60 45.68 15.28
C SER A 122 15.68 44.61 15.13
N VAL A 123 16.07 44.31 13.90
CA VAL A 123 17.15 43.37 13.59
C VAL A 123 18.14 44.07 12.65
N GLY A 124 19.32 44.39 13.15
CA GLY A 124 20.38 45.03 12.35
C GLY A 124 19.99 46.38 11.75
N GLY A 125 19.15 47.16 12.42
CA GLY A 125 18.67 48.47 11.95
C GLY A 125 17.39 48.43 11.10
N TYR A 126 16.87 47.24 10.80
CA TYR A 126 15.62 47.05 10.04
C TYR A 126 14.48 46.60 10.95
N SER A 127 13.27 47.11 10.67
CA SER A 127 12.04 46.66 11.32
C SER A 127 11.54 45.37 10.67
N LEU A 128 11.56 44.27 11.41
CA LEU A 128 11.13 42.93 10.97
C LEU A 128 9.90 42.48 11.76
N LYS A 129 8.89 42.00 11.05
CA LYS A 129 7.75 41.28 11.62
C LYS A 129 8.07 39.79 11.68
N TYR A 130 8.04 39.19 12.87
CA TYR A 130 8.23 37.76 13.01
C TYR A 130 6.93 37.01 12.72
N GLU A 131 6.80 36.50 11.50
CA GLU A 131 5.57 35.81 11.04
C GLU A 131 5.33 34.44 11.68
N GLY A 132 6.36 33.83 12.32
CA GLY A 132 6.29 32.49 12.88
C GLY A 132 6.75 31.39 11.92
N ILE A 133 7.25 30.28 12.47
CA ILE A 133 7.80 29.16 11.70
C ILE A 133 6.75 28.52 10.79
N ILE A 134 5.57 28.21 11.33
CA ILE A 134 4.49 27.53 10.60
C ILE A 134 3.92 28.46 9.53
N THR A 135 3.65 29.72 9.86
CA THR A 135 3.15 30.72 8.91
C THR A 135 4.13 30.92 7.75
N ASN A 136 5.43 31.03 8.05
CA ASN A 136 6.47 31.14 7.02
C ASN A 136 6.47 29.93 6.07
N LEU A 137 6.44 28.71 6.62
CA LEU A 137 6.45 27.49 5.81
C LEU A 137 5.17 27.35 4.98
N LEU A 138 3.99 27.66 5.53
CA LEU A 138 2.72 27.63 4.80
C LEU A 138 2.70 28.64 3.65
N ARG A 139 3.18 29.86 3.90
CA ARG A 139 3.29 30.90 2.87
C ARG A 139 4.23 30.45 1.76
N ARG A 140 5.43 29.97 2.11
CA ARG A 140 6.41 29.44 1.14
C ARG A 140 5.86 28.25 0.35
N TYR A 141 5.08 27.38 0.98
CA TYR A 141 4.44 26.26 0.28
C TYR A 141 3.45 26.73 -0.79
N LYS A 142 2.64 27.75 -0.47
CA LYS A 142 1.64 28.31 -1.38
C LYS A 142 2.25 29.15 -2.51
N GLU A 143 3.28 29.94 -2.19
CA GLU A 143 3.86 30.91 -3.11
C GLU A 143 5.00 30.35 -3.97
N THR A 144 5.61 29.22 -3.60
CA THR A 144 6.74 28.68 -4.36
C THR A 144 6.28 27.94 -5.62
N ASP A 145 6.94 28.20 -6.74
CA ASP A 145 6.80 27.43 -7.98
C ASP A 145 7.74 26.22 -8.02
N SER A 146 8.65 26.07 -7.05
CA SER A 146 9.61 24.97 -7.01
C SER A 146 8.99 23.71 -6.40
N GLU A 147 8.83 22.65 -7.20
CA GLU A 147 8.41 21.33 -6.71
C GLU A 147 9.36 20.79 -5.63
N TYR A 148 10.67 21.05 -5.75
CA TYR A 148 11.64 20.65 -4.72
C TYR A 148 11.31 21.31 -3.38
N ILE A 149 11.09 22.63 -3.35
CA ILE A 149 10.76 23.35 -2.12
C ILE A 149 9.41 22.87 -1.56
N ARG A 150 8.39 22.68 -2.41
CA ARG A 150 7.11 22.10 -1.96
C ARG A 150 7.32 20.74 -1.30
N SER A 151 8.07 19.85 -1.95
CA SER A 151 8.35 18.52 -1.43
C SER A 151 9.17 18.52 -0.13
N GLU A 152 10.06 19.51 0.06
CA GLU A 152 10.78 19.69 1.33
C GLU A 152 9.84 20.16 2.45
N ILE A 153 8.90 21.07 2.17
CA ILE A 153 7.95 21.59 3.16
C ILE A 153 6.86 20.56 3.51
N GLU A 154 6.36 19.82 2.51
CA GLU A 154 5.43 18.70 2.69
C GLU A 154 5.96 17.66 3.68
N LYS A 155 7.28 17.61 3.90
CA LYS A 155 7.84 16.74 4.92
C LYS A 155 7.40 17.10 6.34
N TYR A 156 6.85 18.28 6.57
CA TYR A 156 6.37 18.72 7.87
C TYR A 156 4.84 18.84 7.91
N MET A 157 4.16 18.40 6.85
CA MET A 157 2.71 18.48 6.72
C MET A 157 2.04 17.12 6.95
N ILE A 158 0.82 17.17 7.45
CA ILE A 158 -0.08 16.03 7.65
C ILE A 158 -1.44 16.33 7.04
N ASN A 159 -2.12 15.29 6.56
CA ASN A 159 -3.51 15.42 6.15
C ASN A 159 -4.42 15.50 7.37
N ARG A 160 -5.36 16.44 7.33
CA ARG A 160 -6.46 16.55 8.29
C ARG A 160 -7.78 16.71 7.57
N ASP A 161 -8.86 16.33 8.23
CA ASP A 161 -10.21 16.53 7.69
C ASP A 161 -10.47 18.02 7.53
N CYS A 162 -11.15 18.37 6.44
CA CYS A 162 -11.54 19.74 6.17
C CYS A 162 -12.42 20.26 7.32
N PRO A 163 -12.12 21.42 7.93
CA PRO A 163 -12.89 21.96 9.05
C PRO A 163 -14.30 22.41 8.63
N THR A 164 -14.54 22.66 7.34
CA THR A 164 -15.84 23.15 6.82
C THR A 164 -16.78 22.01 6.46
N CYS A 165 -16.32 21.03 5.68
CA CYS A 165 -17.17 19.90 5.27
C CYS A 165 -16.95 18.64 6.10
N HIS A 166 -16.01 18.64 7.04
CA HIS A 166 -15.68 17.49 7.89
C HIS A 166 -15.44 16.20 7.09
N GLY A 167 -14.75 16.30 5.96
CA GLY A 167 -14.49 15.16 5.08
C GLY A 167 -15.57 14.88 4.02
N LYS A 168 -16.74 15.51 4.10
CA LYS A 168 -17.89 15.23 3.20
C LYS A 168 -17.74 15.75 1.77
N ARG A 169 -16.70 16.52 1.48
CA ARG A 169 -16.33 17.07 0.15
C ARG A 169 -17.32 18.01 -0.52
N LEU A 170 -18.59 18.03 -0.12
CA LEU A 170 -19.64 18.84 -0.72
C LEU A 170 -19.93 20.12 0.07
N ARG A 171 -20.62 21.03 -0.61
CA ARG A 171 -21.24 22.23 -0.03
C ARG A 171 -22.35 21.88 0.98
N PRO A 172 -22.47 22.58 2.11
CA PRO A 172 -23.54 22.35 3.09
C PRO A 172 -24.95 22.39 2.50
N GLU A 173 -25.18 23.29 1.53
CA GLU A 173 -26.45 23.48 0.84
C GLU A 173 -26.89 22.22 0.09
N ILE A 174 -25.93 21.52 -0.52
CA ILE A 174 -26.18 20.28 -1.26
C ILE A 174 -26.44 19.11 -0.31
N LEU A 175 -25.79 19.11 0.85
CA LEU A 175 -26.02 18.12 1.90
C LEU A 175 -27.44 18.24 2.53
N GLY A 176 -28.14 19.35 2.28
CA GLY A 176 -29.54 19.54 2.66
C GLY A 176 -30.54 18.79 1.76
N VAL A 177 -30.11 18.26 0.60
CA VAL A 177 -30.99 17.49 -0.29
C VAL A 177 -31.02 16.03 0.15
N LEU A 178 -32.22 15.52 0.48
CA LEU A 178 -32.41 14.21 1.08
C LEU A 178 -33.26 13.27 0.21
N ILE A 179 -32.95 11.98 0.25
CA ILE A 179 -33.79 10.88 -0.24
C ILE A 179 -34.05 9.94 0.94
N SER A 180 -35.31 9.82 1.37
CA SER A 180 -35.68 9.04 2.57
C SER A 180 -34.80 9.37 3.79
N ASP A 181 -34.71 10.67 4.12
CA ASP A 181 -33.96 11.21 5.27
C ASP A 181 -32.43 11.00 5.22
N LYS A 182 -31.89 10.70 4.04
CA LYS A 182 -30.44 10.51 3.82
C LYS A 182 -29.94 11.44 2.72
N ASN A 183 -28.87 12.17 2.98
CA ASN A 183 -28.18 12.93 1.93
C ASN A 183 -27.28 11.99 1.10
N ILE A 184 -26.73 12.50 0.00
CA ILE A 184 -25.88 11.71 -0.91
C ILE A 184 -24.63 11.13 -0.22
N VAL A 185 -24.06 11.82 0.75
CA VAL A 185 -22.88 11.36 1.50
C VAL A 185 -23.28 10.26 2.47
N ASP A 186 -24.42 10.40 3.16
CA ASP A 186 -24.92 9.36 4.06
C ASP A 186 -25.16 8.04 3.30
N VAL A 187 -25.71 8.10 2.08
CA VAL A 187 -25.89 6.93 1.20
C VAL A 187 -24.53 6.39 0.73
N SER A 188 -23.57 7.28 0.44
CA SER A 188 -22.24 6.88 -0.02
C SER A 188 -21.34 6.28 1.08
N GLU A 189 -21.65 6.58 2.34
CA GLU A 189 -21.01 6.03 3.55
C GLU A 189 -21.55 4.66 3.93
N MET A 190 -22.71 4.26 3.40
CA MET A 190 -23.22 2.90 3.57
C MET A 190 -22.30 1.89 2.90
N THR A 191 -22.12 0.74 3.53
CA THR A 191 -21.50 -0.41 2.87
C THR A 191 -22.37 -0.88 1.70
N ILE A 192 -21.77 -1.49 0.68
CA ILE A 192 -22.49 -1.93 -0.54
C ILE A 192 -23.71 -2.80 -0.22
N ASN A 193 -23.63 -3.69 0.77
CA ASN A 193 -24.78 -4.50 1.18
C ASN A 193 -25.93 -3.66 1.75
N ILE A 194 -25.63 -2.72 2.65
CA ILE A 194 -26.64 -1.84 3.24
C ILE A 194 -27.23 -0.91 2.16
N CYS A 195 -26.38 -0.43 1.25
CA CYS A 195 -26.80 0.41 0.14
C CYS A 195 -27.71 -0.35 -0.84
N TYR A 196 -27.40 -1.62 -1.14
CA TYR A 196 -28.24 -2.48 -1.95
C TYR A 196 -29.63 -2.66 -1.32
N ASP A 197 -29.67 -2.97 -0.02
CA ASP A 197 -30.93 -3.11 0.73
C ASP A 197 -31.72 -1.79 0.75
N PHE A 198 -31.04 -0.65 0.90
CA PHE A 198 -31.64 0.68 0.83
C PHE A 198 -32.34 0.92 -0.52
N PHE A 199 -31.65 0.69 -1.64
CA PHE A 199 -32.26 0.90 -2.97
C PHE A 199 -33.32 -0.14 -3.32
N SER A 200 -33.22 -1.38 -2.81
CA SER A 200 -34.24 -2.41 -3.00
C SER A 200 -35.58 -2.06 -2.34
N THR A 201 -35.53 -1.32 -1.23
CA THR A 201 -36.72 -0.89 -0.47
C THR A 201 -37.15 0.54 -0.78
N LEU A 202 -36.33 1.32 -1.51
CA LEU A 202 -36.59 2.73 -1.77
C LEU A 202 -37.86 2.94 -2.61
N GLU A 203 -38.12 2.07 -3.60
CA GLU A 203 -39.24 2.24 -4.53
C GLU A 203 -40.62 2.22 -3.84
N SER A 204 -40.75 1.60 -2.66
CA SER A 204 -41.98 1.57 -1.87
C SER A 204 -42.24 2.86 -1.08
N LYS A 205 -41.19 3.66 -0.85
CA LYS A 205 -41.24 4.93 -0.10
C LYS A 205 -41.48 6.15 -0.99
N LEU A 206 -41.43 5.98 -2.32
CA LEU A 206 -41.59 7.05 -3.29
C LEU A 206 -43.06 7.24 -3.66
N ASN A 207 -43.45 8.49 -3.91
CA ASN A 207 -44.76 8.79 -4.47
C ASN A 207 -44.87 8.33 -5.95
N PRO A 208 -46.08 8.22 -6.54
CA PRO A 208 -46.25 7.68 -7.89
C PRO A 208 -45.46 8.42 -8.98
N GLN A 209 -45.32 9.74 -8.85
CA GLN A 209 -44.58 10.57 -9.81
C GLN A 209 -43.07 10.34 -9.70
N GLN A 210 -42.52 10.36 -8.48
CA GLN A 210 -41.11 10.05 -8.20
C GLN A 210 -40.76 8.65 -8.66
N LYS A 211 -41.61 7.68 -8.38
CA LYS A 211 -41.44 6.29 -8.80
C LYS A 211 -41.31 6.16 -10.32
N LYS A 212 -42.18 6.85 -11.08
CA LYS A 212 -42.12 6.84 -12.56
C LYS A 212 -40.80 7.38 -13.10
N ILE A 213 -40.26 8.43 -12.47
CA ILE A 213 -39.00 9.08 -12.89
C ILE A 213 -37.78 8.23 -12.48
N ALA A 214 -37.76 7.73 -11.24
CA ALA A 214 -36.59 7.10 -10.65
C ALA A 214 -36.45 5.60 -10.97
N LYS A 215 -37.50 4.92 -11.45
CA LYS A 215 -37.52 3.47 -11.65
C LYS A 215 -36.31 2.92 -12.40
N GLN A 216 -35.95 3.52 -13.54
CA GLN A 216 -34.82 3.05 -14.35
C GLN A 216 -33.48 3.30 -13.67
N ILE A 217 -33.35 4.42 -12.94
CA ILE A 217 -32.14 4.78 -12.20
C ILE A 217 -31.94 3.84 -11.01
N ILE A 218 -33.00 3.56 -10.24
CA ILE A 218 -32.95 2.63 -9.09
C ILE A 218 -32.59 1.22 -9.56
N LYS A 219 -33.17 0.78 -10.69
CA LYS A 219 -32.83 -0.52 -11.30
C LYS A 219 -31.35 -0.61 -11.65
N GLU A 220 -30.80 0.38 -12.36
CA GLU A 220 -29.40 0.43 -12.74
C GLU A 220 -28.46 0.46 -11.52
N ILE A 221 -28.79 1.24 -10.49
CA ILE A 221 -28.02 1.27 -9.23
C ILE A 221 -28.05 -0.09 -8.55
N GLY A 222 -29.23 -0.71 -8.43
CA GLY A 222 -29.39 -2.04 -7.82
C GLY A 222 -28.59 -3.11 -8.55
N GLU A 223 -28.59 -3.11 -9.88
CA GLU A 223 -27.79 -4.04 -10.71
C GLU A 223 -26.28 -3.85 -10.47
N ARG A 224 -25.77 -2.61 -10.48
CA ARG A 224 -24.35 -2.33 -10.21
C ARG A 224 -23.92 -2.74 -8.80
N LEU A 225 -24.75 -2.45 -7.80
CA LEU A 225 -24.50 -2.88 -6.42
C LEU A 225 -24.50 -4.41 -6.31
N SER A 226 -25.39 -5.11 -7.03
CA SER A 226 -25.42 -6.58 -7.05
C SER A 226 -24.13 -7.18 -7.62
N PHE A 227 -23.54 -6.58 -8.66
CA PHE A 227 -22.25 -7.04 -9.19
C PHE A 227 -21.14 -6.88 -8.16
N MET A 228 -21.12 -5.77 -7.43
CA MET A 228 -20.18 -5.55 -6.32
C MET A 228 -20.33 -6.60 -5.21
N LEU A 229 -21.57 -7.02 -4.89
CA LEU A 229 -21.82 -8.11 -3.94
C LEU A 229 -21.29 -9.47 -4.47
N ASN A 230 -21.50 -9.74 -5.75
CA ASN A 230 -21.12 -11.01 -6.38
C ASN A 230 -19.60 -11.18 -6.50
N VAL A 231 -18.85 -10.10 -6.72
CA VAL A 231 -17.38 -10.10 -6.70
C VAL A 231 -16.81 -9.99 -5.27
N GLY A 232 -17.62 -10.18 -4.22
CA GLY A 232 -17.13 -10.25 -2.84
C GLY A 232 -16.68 -8.91 -2.27
N LEU A 233 -17.31 -7.79 -2.66
CA LEU A 233 -17.06 -6.46 -2.10
C LEU A 233 -18.23 -5.86 -1.29
N PRO A 234 -19.02 -6.65 -0.52
CA PRO A 234 -20.19 -6.12 0.22
C PRO A 234 -19.83 -5.11 1.30
N TYR A 235 -18.60 -5.18 1.81
CA TYR A 235 -18.10 -4.41 2.95
C TYR A 235 -17.53 -3.03 2.57
N LEU A 236 -17.33 -2.75 1.29
CA LEU A 236 -16.83 -1.46 0.83
C LEU A 236 -17.92 -0.40 0.95
N THR A 237 -17.52 0.84 1.17
CA THR A 237 -18.40 2.00 1.01
C THR A 237 -18.16 2.65 -0.35
N ILE A 238 -19.15 3.35 -0.88
CA ILE A 238 -19.04 4.04 -2.19
C ILE A 238 -18.03 5.20 -2.08
N ASN A 239 -17.95 5.84 -0.93
CA ASN A 239 -17.02 6.96 -0.68
C ASN A 239 -15.58 6.53 -0.35
N ARG A 240 -15.27 5.22 -0.28
CA ARG A 240 -13.91 4.75 0.00
C ARG A 240 -12.94 5.26 -1.06
N SER A 241 -11.79 5.79 -0.63
CA SER A 241 -10.79 6.29 -1.56
C SER A 241 -10.24 5.17 -2.44
N ALA A 242 -10.18 5.39 -3.76
CA ALA A 242 -9.56 4.45 -4.68
C ALA A 242 -8.09 4.17 -4.37
N THR A 243 -7.39 5.13 -3.74
CA THR A 243 -5.98 5.00 -3.34
C THR A 243 -5.74 4.07 -2.15
N THR A 244 -6.79 3.75 -1.38
CA THR A 244 -6.71 2.87 -0.20
C THR A 244 -7.28 1.48 -0.46
N LEU A 245 -7.64 1.19 -1.72
CA LEU A 245 -8.05 -0.14 -2.13
C LEU A 245 -6.82 -1.03 -2.31
N SER A 246 -6.95 -2.30 -1.92
CA SER A 246 -5.94 -3.31 -2.29
C SER A 246 -5.97 -3.57 -3.80
N GLY A 247 -4.90 -4.17 -4.33
CA GLY A 247 -4.84 -4.56 -5.75
C GLY A 247 -6.03 -5.45 -6.16
N GLY A 248 -6.34 -6.45 -5.35
CA GLY A 248 -7.50 -7.34 -5.56
C GLY A 248 -8.85 -6.62 -5.46
N GLU A 249 -9.01 -5.67 -4.52
CA GLU A 249 -10.23 -4.85 -4.43
C GLU A 249 -10.44 -4.01 -5.70
N ALA A 250 -9.39 -3.30 -6.15
CA ALA A 250 -9.45 -2.48 -7.36
C ALA A 250 -9.73 -3.32 -8.62
N GLN A 251 -9.11 -4.49 -8.72
CA GLN A 251 -9.34 -5.43 -9.82
C GLN A 251 -10.79 -5.94 -9.84
N ARG A 252 -11.35 -6.32 -8.69
CA ARG A 252 -12.73 -6.80 -8.60
C ARG A 252 -13.77 -5.71 -8.87
N ILE A 253 -13.50 -4.45 -8.50
CA ILE A 253 -14.32 -3.30 -8.92
C ILE A 253 -14.31 -3.17 -10.44
N ARG A 254 -13.14 -3.30 -11.07
CA ARG A 254 -13.03 -3.27 -12.53
C ARG A 254 -13.82 -4.41 -13.17
N LEU A 255 -13.72 -5.63 -12.62
CA LEU A 255 -14.49 -6.79 -13.08
C LEU A 255 -16.01 -6.54 -12.98
N ALA A 256 -16.50 -6.06 -11.83
CA ALA A 256 -17.91 -5.72 -11.64
C ALA A 256 -18.38 -4.65 -12.65
N THR A 257 -17.53 -3.66 -12.95
CA THR A 257 -17.82 -2.63 -13.96
C THR A 257 -17.90 -3.22 -15.37
N GLN A 258 -17.02 -4.18 -15.71
CA GLN A 258 -17.06 -4.84 -17.01
C GLN A 258 -18.29 -5.74 -17.16
N ILE A 259 -18.69 -6.47 -16.12
CA ILE A 259 -19.89 -7.29 -16.15
C ILE A 259 -21.13 -6.42 -16.37
N GLY A 260 -21.20 -5.26 -15.70
CA GLY A 260 -22.28 -4.30 -15.88
C GLY A 260 -22.36 -3.66 -17.27
N SER A 261 -21.31 -3.78 -18.09
CA SER A 261 -21.36 -3.27 -19.47
C SER A 261 -22.17 -4.16 -20.42
N GLY A 262 -22.41 -5.43 -20.07
CA GLY A 262 -23.20 -6.36 -20.87
C GLY A 262 -22.59 -6.70 -22.24
N LEU A 263 -21.27 -6.55 -22.41
CA LEU A 263 -20.59 -6.80 -23.68
C LEU A 263 -20.58 -8.31 -24.03
N GLN A 264 -20.63 -8.60 -25.34
CA GLN A 264 -20.54 -9.94 -25.93
C GLN A 264 -19.43 -9.99 -26.99
N GLY A 265 -18.88 -11.18 -27.23
CA GLY A 265 -17.79 -11.36 -28.21
C GLY A 265 -16.45 -10.77 -27.75
N VAL A 266 -16.28 -10.54 -26.45
CA VAL A 266 -15.05 -9.99 -25.87
C VAL A 266 -14.17 -11.11 -25.31
N VAL A 267 -12.85 -10.96 -25.44
CA VAL A 267 -11.86 -11.80 -24.73
C VAL A 267 -11.40 -11.06 -23.48
N TYR A 268 -11.79 -11.58 -22.31
CA TYR A 268 -11.32 -11.09 -21.03
C TYR A 268 -10.06 -11.84 -20.61
N ILE A 269 -8.97 -11.10 -20.37
CA ILE A 269 -7.73 -11.64 -19.81
C ILE A 269 -7.64 -11.14 -18.37
N LEU A 270 -7.72 -12.07 -17.42
CA LEU A 270 -7.73 -11.80 -15.98
C LEU A 270 -6.47 -12.36 -15.34
N ASP A 271 -5.83 -11.56 -14.50
CA ASP A 271 -4.59 -11.89 -13.81
C ASP A 271 -4.89 -12.09 -12.32
N GLU A 272 -5.06 -13.34 -11.88
CA GLU A 272 -5.34 -13.75 -10.50
C GLU A 272 -6.52 -13.03 -9.81
N PRO A 273 -7.75 -13.15 -10.33
CA PRO A 273 -8.91 -12.46 -9.75
C PRO A 273 -9.26 -12.91 -8.31
N SER A 274 -8.71 -14.04 -7.82
CA SER A 274 -8.88 -14.51 -6.44
C SER A 274 -8.01 -13.79 -5.40
N ILE A 275 -7.09 -12.90 -5.81
CA ILE A 275 -6.19 -12.16 -4.90
C ILE A 275 -6.94 -11.47 -3.77
N GLY A 276 -6.52 -11.70 -2.52
CA GLY A 276 -7.12 -11.09 -1.32
C GLY A 276 -8.60 -11.44 -1.10
N LEU A 277 -9.07 -12.53 -1.72
CA LEU A 277 -10.40 -13.08 -1.53
C LEU A 277 -10.32 -14.28 -0.59
N HIS A 278 -11.21 -14.32 0.42
CA HIS A 278 -11.30 -15.46 1.30
C HIS A 278 -11.96 -16.66 0.59
N GLN A 279 -11.56 -17.90 0.90
CA GLN A 279 -12.11 -19.12 0.27
C GLN A 279 -13.65 -19.22 0.30
N LYS A 280 -14.28 -18.57 1.28
CA LYS A 280 -15.73 -18.48 1.41
C LYS A 280 -16.39 -17.81 0.20
N ASP A 281 -15.77 -16.77 -0.36
CA ASP A 281 -16.35 -15.94 -1.41
C ASP A 281 -15.83 -16.33 -2.81
N ASN A 282 -14.82 -17.19 -2.89
CA ASN A 282 -14.25 -17.65 -4.16
C ASN A 282 -15.30 -18.30 -5.08
N GLY A 283 -16.20 -19.11 -4.53
CA GLY A 283 -17.31 -19.71 -5.29
C GLY A 283 -18.24 -18.69 -5.96
N LYS A 284 -18.45 -17.50 -5.37
CA LYS A 284 -19.26 -16.42 -5.97
C LYS A 284 -18.53 -15.72 -7.12
N LEU A 285 -17.21 -15.54 -6.97
CA LEU A 285 -16.38 -15.03 -8.07
C LEU A 285 -16.44 -16.00 -9.26
N LEU A 286 -16.27 -17.30 -9.01
CA LEU A 286 -16.30 -18.32 -10.05
C LEU A 286 -17.65 -18.41 -10.76
N SER A 287 -18.77 -18.31 -10.04
CA SER A 287 -20.09 -18.28 -10.67
C SER A 287 -20.28 -17.03 -11.54
N THR A 288 -19.76 -15.89 -11.08
CA THR A 288 -19.79 -14.63 -11.84
C THR A 288 -18.97 -14.73 -13.13
N LEU A 289 -17.79 -15.35 -13.08
CA LEU A 289 -16.95 -15.58 -14.25
C LEU A 289 -17.61 -16.54 -15.24
N LYS A 290 -18.24 -17.62 -14.76
CA LYS A 290 -19.02 -18.53 -15.61
C LYS A 290 -20.18 -17.80 -16.29
N ASN A 291 -20.92 -16.96 -15.58
CA ASN A 291 -21.97 -16.14 -16.18
C ASN A 291 -21.42 -15.20 -17.26
N LEU A 292 -20.26 -14.57 -17.02
CA LEU A 292 -19.63 -13.69 -18.00
C LEU A 292 -19.22 -14.45 -19.28
N ARG A 293 -18.73 -15.68 -19.14
CA ARG A 293 -18.44 -16.59 -20.26
C ARG A 293 -19.73 -16.96 -21.01
N ASP A 294 -20.76 -17.36 -20.27
CA ASP A 294 -22.03 -17.83 -20.82
C ASP A 294 -22.83 -16.73 -21.55
N LEU A 295 -22.51 -15.45 -21.30
CA LEU A 295 -22.99 -14.33 -22.12
C LEU A 295 -22.43 -14.30 -23.55
N GLY A 296 -21.51 -15.21 -23.90
CA GLY A 296 -20.87 -15.28 -25.23
C GLY A 296 -19.48 -14.63 -25.26
N ASN A 297 -18.77 -14.64 -24.13
CA ASN A 297 -17.40 -14.12 -24.03
C ASN A 297 -16.41 -15.26 -23.80
N SER A 298 -15.15 -15.01 -24.18
CA SER A 298 -14.03 -15.90 -23.81
C SER A 298 -13.29 -15.32 -22.61
N ILE A 299 -12.97 -16.16 -21.63
CA ILE A 299 -12.25 -15.73 -20.43
C ILE A 299 -10.97 -16.54 -20.32
N ILE A 300 -9.83 -15.85 -20.31
CA ILE A 300 -8.51 -16.40 -20.06
C ILE A 300 -8.10 -15.91 -18.68
N ILE A 301 -7.82 -16.85 -17.77
CA ILE A 301 -7.47 -16.55 -16.39
C ILE A 301 -6.08 -17.12 -16.11
N VAL A 302 -5.18 -16.27 -15.62
CA VAL A 302 -3.93 -16.68 -14.99
C VAL A 302 -4.23 -16.86 -13.51
N GLU A 303 -4.05 -18.07 -12.97
CA GLU A 303 -4.40 -18.39 -11.59
C GLU A 303 -3.50 -19.46 -10.98
N HIS A 304 -3.49 -19.45 -9.65
CA HIS A 304 -2.81 -20.43 -8.80
C HIS A 304 -3.75 -21.07 -7.77
N ASP A 305 -4.97 -20.55 -7.59
CA ASP A 305 -5.97 -21.13 -6.70
C ASP A 305 -6.49 -22.50 -7.19
N GLU A 306 -6.48 -23.48 -6.28
CA GLU A 306 -6.89 -24.86 -6.58
C GLU A 306 -8.37 -24.94 -7.03
N GLU A 307 -9.27 -24.21 -6.39
CA GLU A 307 -10.71 -24.26 -6.70
C GLU A 307 -11.01 -23.66 -8.09
N THR A 308 -10.30 -22.60 -8.46
CA THR A 308 -10.37 -21.97 -9.78
C THR A 308 -9.83 -22.90 -10.86
N ILE A 309 -8.65 -23.49 -10.66
CA ILE A 309 -8.05 -24.45 -11.61
C ILE A 309 -8.99 -25.63 -11.85
N ARG A 310 -9.58 -26.19 -10.78
CA ARG A 310 -10.53 -27.31 -10.88
C ARG A 310 -11.85 -26.95 -11.56
N SER A 311 -12.23 -25.68 -11.54
CA SER A 311 -13.49 -25.19 -12.11
C SER A 311 -13.38 -24.76 -13.57
N ALA A 312 -12.17 -24.73 -14.14
CA ALA A 312 -11.92 -24.31 -15.51
C ALA A 312 -12.47 -25.32 -16.53
N ASP A 313 -12.90 -24.83 -17.70
CA ASP A 313 -13.29 -25.72 -18.80
C ASP A 313 -12.08 -26.34 -19.49
N TRP A 314 -10.99 -25.57 -19.54
CA TRP A 314 -9.73 -25.92 -20.17
C TRP A 314 -8.56 -25.34 -19.39
N LEU A 315 -7.48 -26.10 -19.25
CA LEU A 315 -6.30 -25.74 -18.49
C LEU A 315 -5.05 -25.79 -19.37
N ILE A 316 -4.21 -24.76 -19.26
CA ILE A 316 -2.89 -24.68 -19.88
C ILE A 316 -1.91 -24.45 -18.74
N ASP A 317 -0.93 -25.35 -18.60
CA ASP A 317 0.15 -25.24 -17.62
C ASP A 317 1.44 -24.86 -18.35
N ILE A 318 2.11 -23.82 -17.86
CA ILE A 318 3.33 -23.27 -18.45
C ILE A 318 4.50 -23.59 -17.52
N GLY A 319 5.60 -24.10 -18.05
CA GLY A 319 6.76 -24.49 -17.26
C GLY A 319 7.91 -24.97 -18.14
N PRO A 320 8.73 -25.95 -17.66
CA PRO A 320 8.68 -26.60 -16.35
C PRO A 320 9.25 -25.75 -15.18
N GLY A 321 9.99 -24.68 -15.48
CA GLY A 321 10.55 -23.74 -14.50
C GLY A 321 10.20 -22.28 -14.82
N ALA A 322 10.90 -21.35 -14.17
CA ALA A 322 10.78 -19.91 -14.40
C ALA A 322 11.97 -19.38 -15.23
N GLY A 323 11.77 -18.24 -15.89
CA GLY A 323 12.78 -17.63 -16.78
C GLY A 323 13.12 -18.52 -17.98
N GLU A 324 14.41 -18.71 -18.24
CA GLU A 324 14.90 -19.48 -19.40
C GLU A 324 14.57 -20.99 -19.31
N ALA A 325 14.28 -21.49 -18.11
CA ALA A 325 13.82 -22.87 -17.90
C ALA A 325 12.29 -23.03 -18.05
N GLY A 326 11.59 -21.95 -18.42
CA GLY A 326 10.14 -21.91 -18.62
C GLY A 326 9.76 -21.54 -20.06
N GLY A 327 8.51 -21.11 -20.24
CA GLY A 327 8.00 -20.64 -21.53
C GLY A 327 7.49 -21.75 -22.46
N GLU A 328 7.43 -22.99 -21.98
CA GLU A 328 6.87 -24.13 -22.71
C GLU A 328 5.51 -24.53 -22.14
N ILE A 329 4.62 -25.03 -23.01
CA ILE A 329 3.35 -25.62 -22.58
C ILE A 329 3.64 -27.05 -22.09
N VAL A 330 3.65 -27.24 -20.77
CA VAL A 330 3.95 -28.55 -20.16
C VAL A 330 2.71 -29.43 -20.03
N PHE A 331 1.53 -28.84 -20.07
CA PHE A 331 0.25 -29.55 -20.12
C PHE A 331 -0.83 -28.68 -20.77
N GLN A 332 -1.70 -29.32 -21.54
CA GLN A 332 -2.91 -28.70 -22.08
C GLN A 332 -4.04 -29.74 -22.08
N GLY A 333 -5.20 -29.41 -21.49
CA GLY A 333 -6.33 -30.33 -21.43
C GLY A 333 -7.36 -29.96 -20.37
N THR A 334 -8.15 -30.93 -19.94
CA THR A 334 -9.14 -30.73 -18.86
C THR A 334 -8.46 -30.73 -17.47
N PRO A 335 -9.04 -30.08 -16.44
CA PRO A 335 -8.48 -30.06 -15.09
C PRO A 335 -8.36 -31.43 -14.42
N THR A 336 -9.11 -32.44 -14.86
CA THR A 336 -8.98 -33.82 -14.34
C THR A 336 -7.79 -34.55 -14.94
N ALA A 337 -7.36 -34.18 -16.16
CA ALA A 337 -6.25 -34.83 -16.84
C ALA A 337 -4.88 -34.37 -16.32
N ILE A 338 -4.75 -33.14 -15.80
CA ILE A 338 -3.47 -32.62 -15.27
C ILE A 338 -2.99 -33.41 -14.05
N GLU A 339 -3.88 -34.01 -13.25
CA GLU A 339 -3.49 -34.80 -12.07
C GLU A 339 -2.61 -36.00 -12.42
N LYS A 340 -2.71 -36.50 -13.66
CA LYS A 340 -1.89 -37.59 -14.21
C LYS A 340 -0.61 -37.11 -14.89
N SER A 341 -0.47 -35.81 -15.13
CA SER A 341 0.70 -35.23 -15.81
C SER A 341 1.95 -35.29 -14.93
N GLN A 342 3.13 -35.01 -15.51
CA GLN A 342 4.35 -34.82 -14.73
C GLN A 342 4.60 -33.35 -14.36
N SER A 343 3.66 -32.46 -14.70
CA SER A 343 3.82 -31.03 -14.42
C SER A 343 3.79 -30.77 -12.91
N ILE A 344 4.47 -29.70 -12.48
CA ILE A 344 4.56 -29.37 -11.05
C ILE A 344 3.16 -29.11 -10.49
N THR A 345 2.33 -28.35 -11.22
CA THR A 345 0.93 -28.11 -10.90
C THR A 345 0.16 -29.41 -10.75
N GLY A 346 0.29 -30.35 -11.70
CA GLY A 346 -0.33 -31.68 -11.63
C GLY A 346 0.11 -32.52 -10.42
N GLN A 347 1.38 -32.41 -10.02
CA GLN A 347 1.90 -33.09 -8.83
C GLN A 347 1.29 -32.52 -7.53
N TYR A 348 1.06 -31.21 -7.44
CA TYR A 348 0.40 -30.60 -6.28
C TYR A 348 -1.10 -30.92 -6.24
N LEU A 349 -1.80 -30.81 -7.38
CA LEU A 349 -3.24 -31.11 -7.46
C LEU A 349 -3.58 -32.58 -7.18
N SER A 350 -2.70 -33.50 -7.58
CA SER A 350 -2.82 -34.94 -7.28
C SER A 350 -2.39 -35.30 -5.85
N GLY A 351 -1.75 -34.38 -5.12
CA GLY A 351 -1.19 -34.62 -3.79
C GLY A 351 0.14 -35.38 -3.76
N ARG A 352 0.76 -35.66 -4.93
CA ARG A 352 2.11 -36.24 -5.02
C ARG A 352 3.18 -35.30 -4.43
N LYS A 353 2.96 -33.99 -4.55
CA LYS A 353 3.67 -32.94 -3.81
C LYS A 353 2.70 -32.22 -2.89
N ASN A 354 3.16 -31.84 -1.71
CA ASN A 354 2.41 -31.03 -0.76
C ASN A 354 3.34 -30.17 0.11
N ILE A 355 2.77 -29.13 0.71
CA ILE A 355 3.40 -28.38 1.80
C ILE A 355 3.04 -29.09 3.10
N LEU A 356 4.05 -29.59 3.81
CA LEU A 356 3.84 -30.36 5.04
C LEU A 356 3.50 -29.44 6.22
N THR A 357 2.56 -29.87 7.05
CA THR A 357 2.24 -29.19 8.31
C THR A 357 3.38 -29.40 9.32
N PRO A 358 3.87 -28.34 10.01
CA PRO A 358 4.87 -28.48 11.06
C PRO A 358 4.40 -29.43 12.17
N ARG A 359 5.23 -30.40 12.56
CA ARG A 359 4.92 -31.35 13.64
C ARG A 359 4.96 -30.71 15.03
N ILE A 360 5.83 -29.71 15.21
CA ILE A 360 6.04 -28.99 16.45
C ILE A 360 5.89 -27.51 16.14
N ARG A 361 5.03 -26.82 16.89
CA ARG A 361 4.83 -25.37 16.80
C ARG A 361 5.65 -24.66 17.87
N ARG A 362 6.15 -23.47 17.56
CA ARG A 362 6.94 -22.65 18.50
C ARG A 362 6.01 -22.05 19.55
N SER A 363 6.37 -22.18 20.82
CA SER A 363 5.66 -21.54 21.94
C SER A 363 6.00 -20.06 22.13
N GLY A 364 7.00 -19.55 21.39
CA GLY A 364 7.57 -18.21 21.58
C GLY A 364 8.52 -18.11 22.78
N ASN A 365 9.00 -16.90 23.06
CA ASN A 365 9.95 -16.61 24.14
C ASN A 365 9.30 -16.12 25.45
N GLY A 366 7.97 -16.23 25.58
CA GLY A 366 7.18 -15.72 26.71
C GLY A 366 6.84 -14.22 26.63
N ASN A 367 7.52 -13.46 25.77
CA ASN A 367 7.17 -12.06 25.53
C ASN A 367 6.05 -11.94 24.50
N LYS A 368 5.26 -10.88 24.60
CA LYS A 368 4.16 -10.59 23.67
C LYS A 368 4.00 -9.10 23.44
N LEU A 369 3.60 -8.75 22.23
CA LEU A 369 3.14 -7.41 21.90
C LEU A 369 1.61 -7.38 22.03
N LYS A 370 1.06 -6.47 22.83
CA LYS A 370 -0.38 -6.42 23.12
C LYS A 370 -0.99 -5.11 22.65
N ILE A 371 -1.95 -5.21 21.73
CA ILE A 371 -2.77 -4.08 21.28
C ILE A 371 -4.01 -4.02 22.17
N ILE A 372 -4.32 -2.84 22.73
CA ILE A 372 -5.44 -2.62 23.65
C ILE A 372 -6.46 -1.68 23.01
N GLU A 373 -7.73 -2.11 23.03
CA GLU A 373 -8.89 -1.34 22.55
C GLU A 373 -8.68 -0.71 21.15
N ALA A 374 -8.26 -1.50 20.17
CA ALA A 374 -8.16 -1.07 18.78
C ALA A 374 -9.55 -0.81 18.18
N SER A 375 -9.77 0.40 17.66
CA SER A 375 -11.09 0.89 17.24
C SER A 375 -11.06 1.73 15.96
N GLU A 376 -10.04 1.56 15.11
CA GLU A 376 -10.00 2.18 13.79
C GLU A 376 -10.94 1.47 12.81
N ASN A 377 -11.54 2.21 11.88
CA ASN A 377 -12.53 1.71 10.93
C ASN A 377 -13.62 0.86 11.61
N ASN A 378 -13.78 -0.41 11.19
CA ASN A 378 -14.80 -1.32 11.70
C ASN A 378 -14.40 -2.10 12.96
N LEU A 379 -13.18 -1.91 13.50
CA LEU A 379 -12.71 -2.65 14.67
C LEU A 379 -13.52 -2.30 15.95
N LYS A 380 -13.98 -3.31 16.67
CA LYS A 380 -14.91 -3.16 17.82
C LYS A 380 -14.18 -3.08 19.17
N LYS A 381 -13.23 -2.14 19.30
CA LYS A 381 -12.39 -1.96 20.52
C LYS A 381 -11.67 -3.26 20.93
N ILE A 382 -11.14 -3.98 19.95
CA ILE A 382 -10.54 -5.30 20.19
C ILE A 382 -9.22 -5.20 20.94
N THR A 383 -8.94 -6.21 21.76
CA THR A 383 -7.67 -6.35 22.47
C THR A 383 -7.06 -7.70 22.12
N THR A 384 -5.86 -7.70 21.55
CA THR A 384 -5.18 -8.93 21.10
C THR A 384 -3.70 -8.93 21.47
N SER A 385 -3.07 -10.11 21.47
CA SER A 385 -1.65 -10.29 21.76
C SER A 385 -0.96 -11.07 20.64
N PHE A 386 0.23 -10.62 20.28
CA PHE A 386 1.12 -11.24 19.30
C PHE A 386 2.32 -11.87 20.04
N PRO A 387 2.42 -13.21 20.15
CA PRO A 387 3.53 -13.87 20.82
C PRO A 387 4.85 -13.67 20.07
N LEU A 388 5.88 -13.15 20.73
CA LEU A 388 7.16 -12.87 20.06
C LEU A 388 7.96 -14.16 19.83
N ASN A 389 8.84 -14.12 18.83
CA ASN A 389 9.68 -15.23 18.35
C ASN A 389 8.85 -16.39 17.77
N THR A 390 7.74 -16.06 17.11
CA THR A 390 6.85 -17.02 16.45
C THR A 390 6.48 -16.55 15.04
N PHE A 391 5.99 -17.49 14.24
CA PHE A 391 5.34 -17.22 12.97
C PHE A 391 3.83 -17.01 13.17
N ILE A 392 3.35 -15.78 13.00
CA ILE A 392 1.96 -15.38 13.28
C ILE A 392 1.22 -15.09 11.98
N CYS A 393 0.05 -15.70 11.81
CA CYS A 393 -0.90 -15.35 10.74
C CYS A 393 -2.08 -14.55 11.28
N VAL A 394 -2.40 -13.44 10.64
CA VAL A 394 -3.66 -12.71 10.81
C VAL A 394 -4.58 -13.09 9.65
N THR A 395 -5.70 -13.72 9.99
CA THR A 395 -6.64 -14.36 9.04
C THR A 395 -8.04 -13.80 9.21
N GLY A 396 -8.97 -14.22 8.35
CA GLY A 396 -10.36 -13.78 8.38
C GLY A 396 -10.84 -13.31 7.01
N VAL A 397 -12.16 -13.15 6.86
CA VAL A 397 -12.79 -12.77 5.59
C VAL A 397 -12.34 -11.37 5.09
N SER A 398 -12.50 -11.10 3.80
CA SER A 398 -12.19 -9.77 3.24
C SER A 398 -13.08 -8.71 3.91
N GLY A 399 -12.48 -7.58 4.30
CA GLY A 399 -13.17 -6.54 5.07
C GLY A 399 -13.32 -6.78 6.58
N SER A 400 -12.77 -7.87 7.15
CA SER A 400 -12.87 -8.14 8.59
C SER A 400 -12.06 -7.21 9.49
N GLY A 401 -11.15 -6.41 8.92
CA GLY A 401 -10.28 -5.47 9.64
C GLY A 401 -8.80 -5.89 9.75
N LYS A 402 -8.34 -6.91 9.00
CA LYS A 402 -6.94 -7.41 9.02
C LYS A 402 -5.90 -6.30 8.80
N SER A 403 -5.96 -5.63 7.65
CA SER A 403 -5.04 -4.53 7.32
C SER A 403 -5.23 -3.32 8.25
N THR A 404 -6.43 -3.12 8.79
CA THR A 404 -6.65 -2.07 9.81
C THR A 404 -5.89 -2.38 11.11
N LEU A 405 -5.94 -3.63 11.57
CA LEU A 405 -5.23 -4.04 12.78
C LEU A 405 -3.70 -4.04 12.59
N VAL A 406 -3.23 -4.61 11.48
CA VAL A 406 -1.81 -4.87 11.25
C VAL A 406 -1.10 -3.67 10.62
N ASP A 407 -1.65 -3.07 9.56
CA ASP A 407 -0.98 -1.99 8.84
C ASP A 407 -1.32 -0.61 9.45
N GLU A 408 -2.61 -0.30 9.57
CA GLU A 408 -3.05 1.03 10.03
C GLU A 408 -2.74 1.29 11.52
N ILE A 409 -2.89 0.27 12.37
CA ILE A 409 -2.63 0.41 13.81
C ILE A 409 -1.21 -0.04 14.15
N LEU A 410 -0.88 -1.33 13.99
CA LEU A 410 0.37 -1.89 14.50
C LEU A 410 1.59 -1.32 13.77
N SER A 411 1.66 -1.49 12.45
CA SER A 411 2.79 -1.06 11.61
C SER A 411 3.02 0.44 11.73
N LYS A 412 1.99 1.29 11.55
CA LYS A 412 2.14 2.76 11.67
C LYS A 412 2.54 3.21 13.08
N THR A 413 2.00 2.61 14.14
CA THR A 413 2.41 2.96 15.52
C THR A 413 3.88 2.63 15.75
N LEU A 414 4.32 1.45 15.32
CA LEU A 414 5.72 1.03 15.46
C LEU A 414 6.65 1.85 14.55
N ALA A 415 6.25 2.17 13.32
CA ALA A 415 7.01 3.02 12.42
C ALA A 415 7.12 4.46 12.95
N GLN A 416 6.08 4.99 13.57
CA GLN A 416 6.13 6.27 14.27
C GLN A 416 7.10 6.22 15.45
N LYS A 417 7.13 5.11 16.20
CA LYS A 417 8.01 4.93 17.36
C LYS A 417 9.48 4.75 16.99
N PHE A 418 9.78 3.89 16.01
CA PHE A 418 11.16 3.52 15.64
C PHE A 418 11.76 4.41 14.56
N TYR A 419 10.95 4.99 13.67
CA TYR A 419 11.42 5.76 12.51
C TYR A 419 10.89 7.19 12.44
N HIS A 420 10.07 7.62 13.41
CA HIS A 420 9.40 8.92 13.37
C HIS A 420 8.59 9.13 12.09
N ALA A 421 7.92 8.08 11.62
CA ALA A 421 6.99 8.14 10.50
C ALA A 421 5.86 9.16 10.79
N LYS A 422 5.37 9.81 9.72
CA LYS A 422 4.41 10.94 9.79
C LYS A 422 2.96 10.51 9.70
N GLU A 423 2.75 9.33 9.14
CA GLU A 423 1.40 8.78 9.01
C GLU A 423 0.80 8.62 10.39
N LYS A 424 -0.42 9.14 10.55
CA LYS A 424 -1.17 9.03 11.78
C LYS A 424 -1.57 7.56 11.96
N PRO A 425 -1.17 6.89 13.05
CA PRO A 425 -1.65 5.55 13.33
C PRO A 425 -3.15 5.54 13.58
N GLY A 426 -3.80 4.41 13.27
CA GLY A 426 -5.19 4.17 13.59
C GLY A 426 -5.48 4.25 15.10
N LYS A 427 -6.73 4.53 15.44
CA LYS A 427 -7.26 4.61 16.80
C LYS A 427 -7.03 3.30 17.56
N CYS A 428 -6.21 3.38 18.59
CA CYS A 428 -6.09 2.38 19.64
C CYS A 428 -5.75 3.08 20.96
N LYS A 429 -6.02 2.43 22.09
CA LYS A 429 -5.71 3.01 23.41
C LYS A 429 -4.22 2.97 23.70
N GLU A 430 -3.59 1.81 23.53
CA GLU A 430 -2.18 1.61 23.81
C GLU A 430 -1.68 0.31 23.15
N ILE A 431 -0.37 0.27 22.83
CA ILE A 431 0.34 -0.95 22.47
C ILE A 431 1.45 -1.20 23.51
N LYS A 432 1.40 -2.35 24.20
CA LYS A 432 2.38 -2.77 25.22
C LYS A 432 3.37 -3.80 24.68
N GLY A 433 4.56 -3.89 25.28
CA GLY A 433 5.59 -4.84 24.89
C GLY A 433 6.45 -4.40 23.70
N ILE A 434 6.40 -3.10 23.34
CA ILE A 434 7.22 -2.52 22.26
C ILE A 434 8.70 -2.56 22.64
N GLU A 435 9.02 -2.44 23.92
CA GLU A 435 10.37 -2.54 24.48
C GLU A 435 11.04 -3.89 24.21
N ASN A 436 10.29 -4.93 23.83
CA ASN A 436 10.82 -6.25 23.49
C ASN A 436 11.35 -6.34 22.06
N ILE A 437 11.01 -5.38 21.19
CA ILE A 437 11.48 -5.30 19.80
C ILE A 437 12.34 -4.06 19.59
N ASP A 438 13.29 -4.12 18.66
CA ASP A 438 14.20 -3.01 18.33
C ASP A 438 13.91 -2.35 16.99
N LYS A 439 13.22 -3.08 16.10
CA LYS A 439 12.98 -2.69 14.71
C LYS A 439 11.69 -3.32 14.19
N VAL A 440 10.94 -2.59 13.35
CA VAL A 440 9.80 -3.12 12.58
C VAL A 440 10.08 -3.02 11.09
N ILE A 441 9.82 -4.07 10.33
CA ILE A 441 10.03 -4.08 8.89
C ILE A 441 8.74 -4.51 8.21
N THR A 442 8.10 -3.56 7.56
CA THR A 442 6.89 -3.80 6.78
C THR A 442 7.27 -4.05 5.33
N ILE A 443 6.84 -5.19 4.81
CA ILE A 443 7.15 -5.66 3.46
C ILE A 443 5.82 -5.85 2.73
N ASP A 444 5.46 -4.81 1.98
CA ASP A 444 4.27 -4.74 1.14
C ASP A 444 4.58 -5.15 -0.31
N GLN A 445 3.51 -5.27 -1.11
CA GLN A 445 3.58 -5.58 -2.54
C GLN A 445 3.94 -4.36 -3.41
N SER A 446 4.23 -3.20 -2.80
CA SER A 446 4.62 -2.02 -3.59
C SER A 446 5.89 -2.31 -4.41
N PRO A 447 6.01 -1.75 -5.62
CA PRO A 447 7.17 -2.00 -6.46
C PRO A 447 8.46 -1.53 -5.75
N ILE A 448 9.56 -2.27 -5.90
CA ILE A 448 10.87 -1.89 -5.33
C ILE A 448 11.40 -0.53 -5.85
N GLY A 449 10.86 -0.07 -6.97
CA GLY A 449 11.07 1.28 -7.48
C GLY A 449 10.12 1.60 -8.62
N LYS A 450 9.76 2.88 -8.75
CA LYS A 450 8.87 3.39 -9.81
C LYS A 450 9.62 3.78 -11.09
N THR A 451 10.93 3.51 -11.15
CA THR A 451 11.78 3.92 -12.29
C THR A 451 12.64 2.76 -12.77
N PRO A 452 13.03 2.72 -14.06
CA PRO A 452 13.92 1.70 -14.59
C PRO A 452 15.34 1.68 -14.00
N ARG A 453 15.68 2.69 -13.17
CA ARG A 453 16.97 2.75 -12.46
C ARG A 453 17.03 1.84 -11.25
N SER A 454 15.88 1.46 -10.69
CA SER A 454 15.84 0.44 -9.64
C SER A 454 15.87 -0.94 -10.30
N ASN A 455 16.66 -1.84 -9.74
CA ASN A 455 16.78 -3.23 -10.17
C ASN A 455 17.21 -4.12 -8.99
N PRO A 456 17.16 -5.45 -9.11
CA PRO A 456 17.56 -6.36 -8.03
C PRO A 456 18.98 -6.08 -7.49
N ALA A 457 19.92 -5.76 -8.38
CA ALA A 457 21.31 -5.53 -7.98
C ALA A 457 21.51 -4.25 -7.14
N THR A 458 20.81 -3.17 -7.50
CA THR A 458 20.85 -1.90 -6.75
C THR A 458 20.09 -2.00 -5.44
N TYR A 459 18.93 -2.67 -5.43
CA TYR A 459 18.08 -2.77 -4.25
C TYR A 459 18.74 -3.61 -3.14
N THR A 460 19.31 -4.76 -3.49
CA THR A 460 20.04 -5.62 -2.53
C THR A 460 21.42 -5.04 -2.15
N GLY A 461 21.88 -4.01 -2.86
CA GLY A 461 23.19 -3.38 -2.69
C GLY A 461 24.37 -4.21 -3.21
N VAL A 462 24.12 -5.35 -3.86
CA VAL A 462 25.21 -6.16 -4.47
C VAL A 462 25.95 -5.39 -5.56
N PHE A 463 25.27 -4.47 -6.25
CA PHE A 463 25.86 -3.68 -7.32
C PHE A 463 26.99 -2.76 -6.85
N THR A 464 27.02 -2.36 -5.58
CA THR A 464 28.13 -1.56 -5.04
C THR A 464 29.42 -2.36 -5.06
N PHE A 465 29.40 -3.60 -4.58
CA PHE A 465 30.57 -4.49 -4.60
C PHE A 465 31.02 -4.83 -6.03
N ILE A 466 30.07 -5.03 -6.95
CA ILE A 466 30.39 -5.26 -8.37
C ILE A 466 31.10 -4.04 -8.96
N ARG A 467 30.64 -2.82 -8.70
CA ARG A 467 31.30 -1.60 -9.23
C ARG A 467 32.69 -1.38 -8.64
N GLU A 468 32.88 -1.71 -7.36
CA GLU A 468 34.19 -1.66 -6.72
C GLU A 468 35.15 -2.67 -7.35
N LEU A 469 34.67 -3.89 -7.62
CA LEU A 469 35.44 -4.92 -8.31
C LEU A 469 35.91 -4.47 -9.71
N PHE A 470 35.02 -3.84 -10.50
CA PHE A 470 35.37 -3.29 -11.81
C PHE A 470 36.43 -2.19 -11.74
N ALA A 471 36.33 -1.32 -10.73
CA ALA A 471 37.33 -0.26 -10.51
C ALA A 471 38.72 -0.80 -10.11
N LEU A 472 38.81 -2.05 -9.66
CA LEU A 472 40.06 -2.69 -9.30
C LEU A 472 40.77 -3.39 -10.47
N THR A 473 40.10 -3.55 -11.62
CA THR A 473 40.68 -4.16 -12.83
C THR A 473 41.84 -3.34 -13.38
N SER A 474 42.81 -4.00 -14.03
CA SER A 474 43.99 -3.34 -14.60
C SER A 474 43.61 -2.28 -15.64
N GLU A 475 42.65 -2.61 -16.52
CA GLU A 475 42.13 -1.70 -17.55
C GLU A 475 41.51 -0.44 -16.94
N ALA A 476 40.69 -0.60 -15.89
CA ALA A 476 40.06 0.54 -15.20
C ALA A 476 41.10 1.42 -14.51
N LYS A 477 42.10 0.81 -13.85
CA LYS A 477 43.18 1.55 -13.16
C LYS A 477 44.02 2.37 -14.13
N LEU A 478 44.38 1.80 -15.28
CA LEU A 478 45.15 2.50 -16.33
C LEU A 478 44.39 3.73 -16.87
N ARG A 479 43.06 3.64 -16.98
CA ARG A 479 42.20 4.74 -17.44
C ARG A 479 41.73 5.69 -16.32
N GLY A 480 42.18 5.47 -15.08
CA GLY A 480 41.78 6.28 -13.92
C GLY A 480 40.30 6.14 -13.53
N TYR A 481 39.63 5.07 -13.95
CA TYR A 481 38.21 4.85 -13.68
C TYR A 481 37.97 4.38 -12.25
N ARG A 482 37.05 5.06 -11.57
CA ARG A 482 36.57 4.70 -10.22
C ARG A 482 35.20 4.02 -10.30
N SER A 483 34.72 3.48 -9.17
CA SER A 483 33.41 2.82 -9.08
C SER A 483 32.21 3.67 -9.54
N GLY A 484 32.36 5.00 -9.56
CA GLY A 484 31.40 5.95 -10.13
C GLY A 484 31.22 5.81 -11.65
N ARG A 485 32.27 5.48 -12.40
CA ARG A 485 32.20 5.27 -13.87
C ARG A 485 31.26 4.11 -14.22
N PHE A 486 31.26 3.06 -13.40
CA PHE A 486 30.42 1.87 -13.57
C PHE A 486 29.01 2.03 -12.97
N SER A 487 28.64 3.23 -12.49
CA SER A 487 27.29 3.52 -12.00
C SER A 487 26.44 4.14 -13.11
N PHE A 488 25.37 3.46 -13.51
CA PHE A 488 24.40 4.04 -14.46
C PHE A 488 23.62 5.24 -13.87
N ASN A 489 23.68 5.48 -12.56
CA ASN A 489 23.03 6.61 -11.91
C ASN A 489 23.87 7.89 -11.91
N VAL A 490 25.17 7.81 -12.22
CA VAL A 490 26.12 8.94 -12.11
C VAL A 490 26.62 9.33 -13.50
N LYS A 491 26.79 10.64 -13.74
CA LYS A 491 27.42 11.14 -14.96
C LYS A 491 28.84 10.61 -15.08
N GLY A 492 29.24 10.19 -16.27
CA GLY A 492 30.58 9.63 -16.52
C GLY A 492 30.53 8.46 -17.49
N GLY A 493 30.12 7.28 -17.01
CA GLY A 493 30.07 6.05 -17.84
C GLY A 493 28.67 5.65 -18.32
N ARG A 494 27.62 6.31 -17.84
CA ARG A 494 26.25 6.03 -18.29
C ARG A 494 26.00 6.54 -19.72
N CYS A 495 25.01 5.97 -20.41
CA CYS A 495 24.49 6.54 -21.65
C CYS A 495 23.74 7.84 -21.32
N GLU A 496 24.09 8.94 -21.98
CA GLU A 496 23.50 10.25 -21.70
C GLU A 496 22.11 10.44 -22.31
N ARG A 497 21.78 9.79 -23.43
CA ARG A 497 20.42 9.88 -24.01
C ARG A 497 19.31 9.35 -23.12
N CYS A 498 19.52 8.20 -22.47
CA CYS A 498 18.56 7.67 -21.50
C CYS A 498 18.93 8.01 -20.05
N HIS A 499 19.98 8.83 -19.84
CA HIS A 499 20.57 9.10 -18.53
C HIS A 499 20.73 7.83 -17.68
N GLY A 500 21.25 6.76 -18.28
CA GLY A 500 21.48 5.45 -17.65
C GLY A 500 20.25 4.58 -17.34
N ALA A 501 19.03 4.99 -17.71
CA ALA A 501 17.84 4.15 -17.53
C ALA A 501 17.82 2.92 -18.45
N GLY A 502 18.45 3.01 -19.64
CA GLY A 502 18.41 1.97 -20.68
C GLY A 502 17.13 2.02 -21.53
N GLU A 503 16.09 2.68 -21.04
CA GLU A 503 14.79 2.82 -21.68
C GLU A 503 14.36 4.29 -21.69
N LEU A 504 13.47 4.62 -22.61
CA LEU A 504 12.83 5.93 -22.74
C LEU A 504 11.33 5.75 -22.48
N LYS A 505 10.75 6.61 -21.65
CA LYS A 505 9.31 6.64 -21.38
C LYS A 505 8.61 7.41 -22.49
N ILE A 506 7.65 6.79 -23.16
CA ILE A 506 6.76 7.41 -24.12
C ILE A 506 5.43 7.68 -23.44
N GLU A 507 5.01 8.94 -23.45
CA GLU A 507 3.74 9.35 -22.86
C GLU A 507 2.61 9.15 -23.86
N MET A 508 1.57 8.46 -23.41
CA MET A 508 0.39 8.12 -24.22
C MET A 508 -0.81 8.84 -23.62
N HIS A 509 -1.69 9.42 -24.45
CA HIS A 509 -2.80 10.24 -23.95
C HIS A 509 -3.91 9.44 -23.27
N PHE A 510 -4.25 8.26 -23.80
CA PHE A 510 -5.36 7.43 -23.32
C PHE A 510 -4.95 6.03 -22.88
N LEU A 511 -3.75 5.60 -23.27
CA LEU A 511 -3.17 4.31 -22.91
C LEU A 511 -2.14 4.49 -21.80
N PRO A 512 -1.82 3.43 -21.04
CA PRO A 512 -0.69 3.46 -20.12
C PRO A 512 0.61 3.84 -20.86
N ASN A 513 1.46 4.62 -20.18
CA ASN A 513 2.78 4.98 -20.71
C ASN A 513 3.59 3.74 -21.02
N VAL A 514 4.34 3.78 -22.13
CA VAL A 514 5.13 2.64 -22.60
C VAL A 514 6.62 2.96 -22.50
N TYR A 515 7.43 1.99 -22.11
CA TYR A 515 8.88 2.10 -22.11
C TYR A 515 9.45 1.44 -23.36
N ILE A 516 10.26 2.19 -24.12
CA ILE A 516 10.97 1.65 -25.28
C ILE A 516 12.46 1.58 -24.99
N LYS A 517 13.14 0.56 -25.53
CA LYS A 517 14.60 0.45 -25.41
C LYS A 517 15.27 1.69 -26.00
N CYS A 518 16.27 2.23 -25.29
CA CYS A 518 17.02 3.39 -25.75
C CYS A 518 17.73 3.05 -27.08
N PRO A 519 17.53 3.82 -28.16
CA PRO A 519 18.12 3.49 -29.47
C PRO A 519 19.65 3.57 -29.49
N GLU A 520 20.24 4.41 -28.63
CA GLU A 520 21.68 4.68 -28.62
C GLU A 520 22.46 3.58 -27.90
N CYS A 521 22.10 3.27 -26.65
CA CYS A 521 22.77 2.20 -25.91
C CYS A 521 22.13 0.83 -26.10
N LYS A 522 21.02 0.73 -26.86
CA LYS A 522 20.26 -0.52 -27.07
C LYS A 522 19.86 -1.22 -25.77
N GLY A 523 19.54 -0.46 -24.72
CA GLY A 523 19.22 -0.99 -23.39
C GLY A 523 20.42 -1.22 -22.47
N ARG A 524 21.66 -1.02 -22.94
CA ARG A 524 22.87 -1.36 -22.17
C ARG A 524 23.15 -0.43 -20.99
N ARG A 525 22.52 0.76 -20.94
CA ARG A 525 22.65 1.79 -19.87
C ARG A 525 24.00 2.53 -19.82
N TYR A 526 25.03 2.06 -20.52
CA TYR A 526 26.38 2.62 -20.50
C TYR A 526 26.80 3.18 -21.86
N ASN A 527 27.79 4.07 -21.83
CA ASN A 527 28.54 4.47 -23.03
C ASN A 527 29.57 3.39 -23.40
N GLN A 528 30.16 3.52 -24.59
CA GLN A 528 31.06 2.50 -25.12
C GLN A 528 32.34 2.38 -24.29
N GLU A 529 32.89 3.50 -23.79
CA GLU A 529 34.16 3.51 -23.06
C GLU A 529 34.05 2.79 -21.70
N ALA A 530 32.87 2.82 -21.06
CA ALA A 530 32.63 2.06 -19.84
C ALA A 530 32.46 0.55 -20.12
N LEU A 531 31.94 0.19 -21.30
CA LEU A 531 31.73 -1.20 -21.72
C LEU A 531 33.00 -1.89 -22.24
N GLU A 532 34.06 -1.13 -22.51
CA GLU A 532 35.38 -1.68 -22.87
C GLU A 532 36.12 -2.30 -21.69
N ILE A 533 35.71 -2.03 -20.45
CA ILE A 533 36.32 -2.60 -19.26
C ILE A 533 35.72 -3.96 -18.96
N HIS A 534 36.57 -4.97 -18.82
CA HIS A 534 36.16 -6.34 -18.55
C HIS A 534 36.62 -6.81 -17.16
N TYR A 535 35.76 -7.59 -16.50
CA TYR A 535 36.15 -8.44 -15.39
C TYR A 535 35.96 -9.89 -15.82
N LYS A 536 37.05 -10.67 -15.80
CA LYS A 536 37.14 -11.94 -16.54
C LYS A 536 36.83 -11.70 -18.02
N ASP A 537 35.80 -12.34 -18.57
CA ASP A 537 35.34 -12.26 -19.96
C ASP A 537 34.14 -11.32 -20.17
N LYS A 538 33.64 -10.65 -19.12
CA LYS A 538 32.39 -9.88 -19.19
C LYS A 538 32.55 -8.43 -18.78
N ASN A 539 31.90 -7.54 -19.54
CA ASN A 539 31.75 -6.13 -19.17
C ASN A 539 30.60 -5.92 -18.18
N ILE A 540 30.46 -4.70 -17.67
CA ILE A 540 29.50 -4.37 -16.61
C ILE A 540 28.04 -4.60 -17.03
N TRP A 541 27.69 -4.38 -18.29
CA TRP A 541 26.33 -4.63 -18.79
C TRP A 541 26.05 -6.13 -18.89
N GLN A 542 26.99 -6.91 -19.43
CA GLN A 542 26.84 -8.37 -19.53
C GLN A 542 26.62 -9.01 -18.15
N ILE A 543 27.29 -8.50 -17.11
CA ILE A 543 27.07 -8.95 -15.73
C ILE A 543 25.68 -8.57 -15.22
N LEU A 544 25.19 -7.38 -15.55
CA LEU A 544 23.82 -6.99 -15.22
C LEU A 544 22.78 -7.79 -16.00
N ASP A 545 23.13 -8.38 -17.15
CA ASP A 545 22.24 -9.21 -17.95
C ASP A 545 22.22 -10.68 -17.52
N LEU A 546 23.14 -11.11 -16.63
CA LEU A 546 23.11 -12.44 -16.02
C LEU A 546 21.89 -12.60 -15.11
N THR A 547 21.35 -13.82 -15.11
CA THR A 547 20.42 -14.29 -14.08
C THR A 547 21.13 -14.37 -12.72
N VAL A 548 20.35 -14.38 -11.63
CA VAL A 548 20.90 -14.54 -10.27
C VAL A 548 21.68 -15.85 -10.13
N ASP A 549 21.18 -16.94 -10.73
CA ASP A 549 21.84 -18.25 -10.70
C ASP A 549 23.20 -18.24 -11.41
N GLU A 550 23.24 -17.71 -12.64
CA GLU A 550 24.49 -17.55 -13.40
C GLU A 550 25.47 -16.63 -12.68
N ALA A 551 24.98 -15.53 -12.10
CA ALA A 551 25.80 -14.59 -11.35
C ALA A 551 26.35 -15.24 -10.07
N LEU A 552 25.58 -16.09 -9.40
CA LEU A 552 26.01 -16.82 -8.21
C LEU A 552 27.18 -17.75 -8.54
N ALA A 553 27.11 -18.46 -9.66
CA ALA A 553 28.21 -19.27 -10.18
C ALA A 553 29.41 -18.40 -10.57
N PHE A 554 29.18 -17.30 -11.30
CA PHE A 554 30.23 -16.40 -11.79
C PHE A 554 31.05 -15.75 -10.66
N PHE A 555 30.39 -15.40 -9.55
CA PHE A 555 30.96 -14.76 -8.37
C PHE A 555 31.23 -15.71 -7.20
N ALA A 556 31.32 -17.03 -7.43
CA ALA A 556 31.53 -18.03 -6.39
C ALA A 556 32.74 -17.78 -5.48
N ASN A 557 33.77 -17.08 -5.98
CA ASN A 557 35.02 -16.77 -5.27
C ASN A 557 35.01 -15.39 -4.57
N ILE A 558 33.90 -14.66 -4.59
CA ILE A 558 33.78 -13.32 -3.95
C ILE A 558 32.70 -13.38 -2.86
N PRO A 559 33.06 -13.69 -1.61
CA PRO A 559 32.07 -13.96 -0.55
C PRO A 559 31.03 -12.85 -0.33
N PRO A 560 31.38 -11.54 -0.33
CA PRO A 560 30.37 -10.49 -0.14
C PRO A 560 29.30 -10.45 -1.24
N ILE A 561 29.67 -10.77 -2.49
CA ILE A 561 28.74 -10.82 -3.62
C ILE A 561 27.95 -12.13 -3.56
N LYS A 562 28.64 -13.27 -3.42
CA LYS A 562 28.05 -14.61 -3.33
C LYS A 562 26.98 -14.69 -2.26
N ASN A 563 27.24 -14.17 -1.06
CA ASN A 563 26.29 -14.24 0.04
C ASN A 563 24.97 -13.49 -0.27
N LYS A 564 25.04 -12.33 -0.94
CA LYS A 564 23.85 -11.59 -1.35
C LYS A 564 23.07 -12.30 -2.47
N LEU A 565 23.79 -12.82 -3.46
CA LEU A 565 23.19 -13.57 -4.57
C LEU A 565 22.56 -14.88 -4.11
N LYS A 566 23.21 -15.58 -3.16
CA LYS A 566 22.69 -16.81 -2.59
C LYS A 566 21.34 -16.58 -1.93
N VAL A 567 21.17 -15.48 -1.19
CA VAL A 567 19.88 -15.17 -0.58
C VAL A 567 18.80 -14.91 -1.64
N LEU A 568 19.11 -14.22 -2.74
CA LEU A 568 18.16 -14.06 -3.87
C LEU A 568 17.79 -15.41 -4.49
N PHE A 569 18.77 -16.31 -4.65
CA PHE A 569 18.54 -17.66 -5.15
C PHE A 569 17.65 -18.48 -4.19
N ASP A 570 17.96 -18.46 -2.90
CA ASP A 570 17.25 -19.22 -1.86
C ASP A 570 15.78 -18.76 -1.72
N VAL A 571 15.46 -17.49 -2.01
CA VAL A 571 14.06 -16.99 -2.05
C VAL A 571 13.33 -17.34 -3.36
N GLY A 572 13.95 -18.11 -4.26
CA GLY A 572 13.35 -18.56 -5.52
C GLY A 572 13.47 -17.57 -6.69
N LEU A 573 14.35 -16.57 -6.59
CA LEU A 573 14.57 -15.58 -7.65
C LEU A 573 15.81 -15.89 -8.50
N GLY A 574 16.19 -17.17 -8.64
CA GLY A 574 17.35 -17.57 -9.44
C GLY A 574 17.27 -17.11 -10.91
N TYR A 575 16.06 -17.01 -11.46
CA TYR A 575 15.80 -16.73 -12.87
C TYR A 575 15.80 -15.24 -13.24
N ILE A 576 15.72 -14.32 -12.27
CA ILE A 576 15.65 -12.89 -12.59
C ILE A 576 17.02 -12.36 -12.98
N LYS A 577 17.07 -11.40 -13.89
CA LYS A 577 18.34 -10.73 -14.25
C LYS A 577 18.72 -9.68 -13.23
N LEU A 578 20.02 -9.56 -12.91
CA LEU A 578 20.53 -8.59 -11.93
C LEU A 578 20.14 -7.14 -12.25
N GLY A 579 20.14 -6.80 -13.55
CA GLY A 579 19.83 -5.50 -14.10
C GLY A 579 18.37 -5.30 -14.51
N GLN A 580 17.50 -6.31 -14.33
CA GLN A 580 16.09 -6.25 -14.73
C GLN A 580 15.40 -5.01 -14.12
N SER A 581 14.65 -4.29 -14.95
CA SER A 581 13.96 -3.08 -14.50
C SER A 581 12.95 -3.39 -13.41
N ALA A 582 12.98 -2.63 -12.31
CA ALA A 582 11.99 -2.73 -11.23
C ALA A 582 10.54 -2.58 -11.71
N THR A 583 10.31 -1.84 -12.80
CA THR A 583 8.97 -1.62 -13.36
C THR A 583 8.42 -2.85 -14.07
N THR A 584 9.26 -3.85 -14.34
CA THR A 584 8.89 -5.11 -15.01
C THR A 584 8.76 -6.29 -14.06
N LEU A 585 9.03 -6.07 -12.77
CA LEU A 585 8.89 -7.10 -11.75
C LEU A 585 7.44 -7.18 -11.29
N SER A 586 6.96 -8.40 -11.09
CA SER A 586 5.71 -8.69 -10.40
C SER A 586 5.76 -8.23 -8.94
N GLY A 587 4.58 -8.07 -8.32
CA GLY A 587 4.47 -7.76 -6.89
C GLY A 587 5.18 -8.79 -6.01
N GLY A 588 5.00 -10.09 -6.30
CA GLY A 588 5.65 -11.17 -5.56
C GLY A 588 7.18 -11.24 -5.76
N GLU A 589 7.70 -10.91 -6.94
CA GLU A 589 9.16 -10.76 -7.15
C GLU A 589 9.71 -9.57 -6.35
N ALA A 590 9.04 -8.41 -6.43
CA ALA A 590 9.43 -7.21 -5.69
C ALA A 590 9.48 -7.48 -4.19
N GLN A 591 8.48 -8.19 -3.65
CA GLN A 591 8.41 -8.56 -2.24
C GLN A 591 9.53 -9.52 -1.82
N ARG A 592 9.80 -10.56 -2.63
CA ARG A 592 10.92 -11.50 -2.38
C ARG A 592 12.28 -10.80 -2.43
N ILE A 593 12.47 -9.79 -3.29
CA ILE A 593 13.68 -8.96 -3.29
C ILE A 593 13.79 -8.16 -1.99
N LYS A 594 12.70 -7.56 -1.50
CA LYS A 594 12.68 -6.88 -0.19
C LYS A 594 13.09 -7.82 0.95
N LEU A 595 12.50 -9.01 0.98
CA LEU A 595 12.84 -10.07 1.96
C LEU A 595 14.31 -10.47 1.89
N SER A 596 14.84 -10.69 0.69
CA SER A 596 16.24 -11.06 0.48
C SER A 596 17.23 -10.02 1.03
N SER A 597 16.87 -8.74 0.94
CA SER A 597 17.68 -7.63 1.45
C SER A 597 17.79 -7.68 2.97
N GLU A 598 16.72 -8.06 3.67
CA GLU A 598 16.71 -8.18 5.13
C GLU A 598 17.36 -9.46 5.64
N LEU A 599 17.16 -10.59 4.96
CA LEU A 599 17.86 -11.85 5.26
C LEU A 599 19.39 -11.74 5.19
N SER A 600 19.87 -10.86 4.31
CA SER A 600 21.29 -10.55 4.13
C SER A 600 21.89 -9.71 5.27
N ARG A 601 21.06 -9.14 6.14
CA ARG A 601 21.51 -8.33 7.28
C ARG A 601 21.74 -9.20 8.52
N LYS A 602 22.59 -8.71 9.43
CA LYS A 602 22.78 -9.34 10.74
C LYS A 602 21.49 -9.18 11.55
N SER A 603 20.92 -10.32 11.98
CA SER A 603 19.73 -10.36 12.84
C SER A 603 20.10 -9.90 14.25
N THR A 604 19.25 -9.09 14.87
CA THR A 604 19.31 -8.78 16.29
C THR A 604 18.52 -9.77 17.15
N GLY A 605 17.71 -10.63 16.50
CA GLY A 605 16.78 -11.55 17.16
C GLY A 605 15.62 -10.85 17.86
N ARG A 606 15.40 -9.55 17.56
CA ARG A 606 14.35 -8.71 18.16
C ARG A 606 13.64 -7.84 17.12
N THR A 607 13.77 -8.21 15.85
CA THR A 607 13.09 -7.54 14.74
C THR A 607 11.70 -8.13 14.52
N LEU A 608 10.71 -7.28 14.28
CA LEU A 608 9.36 -7.65 13.87
C LEU A 608 9.21 -7.46 12.36
N TYR A 609 8.89 -8.52 11.63
CA TYR A 609 8.56 -8.47 10.21
C TYR A 609 7.04 -8.50 10.04
N ILE A 610 6.51 -7.59 9.23
CA ILE A 610 5.09 -7.54 8.85
C ILE A 610 5.01 -7.72 7.33
N LEU A 611 4.28 -8.72 6.86
CA LEU A 611 4.06 -8.94 5.44
C LEU A 611 2.56 -8.95 5.13
N ASP A 612 2.19 -8.25 4.06
CA ASP A 612 0.83 -8.25 3.55
C ASP A 612 0.73 -9.20 2.35
N GLU A 613 -0.12 -10.22 2.48
CA GLU A 613 -0.42 -11.27 1.49
C GLU A 613 0.78 -11.70 0.63
N PRO A 614 1.82 -12.29 1.24
CA PRO A 614 3.06 -12.58 0.53
C PRO A 614 2.98 -13.75 -0.48
N THR A 615 1.84 -14.46 -0.54
CA THR A 615 1.62 -15.53 -1.52
C THR A 615 0.94 -15.10 -2.81
N VAL A 616 0.56 -13.82 -2.95
CA VAL A 616 0.02 -13.29 -4.20
C VAL A 616 1.03 -13.47 -5.33
N GLY A 617 0.59 -13.97 -6.49
CA GLY A 617 1.49 -14.23 -7.61
C GLY A 617 2.33 -15.50 -7.48
N LEU A 618 2.15 -16.32 -6.43
CA LEU A 618 3.02 -17.47 -6.17
C LEU A 618 2.34 -18.82 -6.43
N HIS A 619 2.96 -19.59 -7.31
CA HIS A 619 2.66 -21.01 -7.48
C HIS A 619 2.95 -21.80 -6.18
N PHE A 620 2.29 -22.95 -5.98
CA PHE A 620 2.41 -23.80 -4.78
C PHE A 620 3.86 -24.12 -4.37
N ASP A 621 4.72 -24.39 -5.35
CA ASP A 621 6.15 -24.67 -5.12
C ASP A 621 6.93 -23.45 -4.60
N ASP A 622 6.53 -22.25 -5.01
CA ASP A 622 7.16 -21.01 -4.56
C ASP A 622 6.64 -20.59 -3.18
N VAL A 623 5.38 -20.88 -2.85
CA VAL A 623 4.86 -20.74 -1.47
C VAL A 623 5.70 -21.58 -0.50
N LYS A 624 6.08 -22.80 -0.90
CA LYS A 624 6.97 -23.65 -0.11
C LYS A 624 8.35 -22.99 0.13
N LYS A 625 8.96 -22.40 -0.89
CA LYS A 625 10.25 -21.70 -0.78
C LYS A 625 10.13 -20.46 0.11
N LEU A 626 9.06 -19.69 -0.03
CA LEU A 626 8.75 -18.55 0.83
C LEU A 626 8.62 -18.97 2.30
N LEU A 627 7.91 -20.07 2.59
CA LEU A 627 7.78 -20.57 3.96
C LEU A 627 9.12 -20.95 4.58
N LEU A 628 10.05 -21.55 3.82
CA LEU A 628 11.40 -21.84 4.30
C LEU A 628 12.13 -20.56 4.73
N VAL A 629 11.98 -19.50 3.94
CA VAL A 629 12.56 -18.18 4.20
C VAL A 629 11.98 -17.53 5.45
N LEU A 630 10.65 -17.52 5.59
CA LEU A 630 9.97 -16.95 6.75
C LEU A 630 10.33 -17.72 8.02
N THR A 631 10.39 -19.04 7.93
CA THR A 631 10.82 -19.92 9.02
C THR A 631 12.25 -19.60 9.46
N ALA A 632 13.17 -19.42 8.50
CA ALA A 632 14.56 -19.04 8.79
C ALA A 632 14.69 -17.66 9.48
N LEU A 633 13.77 -16.71 9.24
CA LEU A 633 13.73 -15.45 9.98
C LEU A 633 13.34 -15.67 11.45
N VAL A 634 12.33 -16.51 11.68
CA VAL A 634 11.83 -16.85 13.03
C VAL A 634 12.88 -17.64 13.81
N ASP A 635 13.58 -18.59 13.17
CA ASP A 635 14.64 -19.38 13.80
C ASP A 635 15.84 -18.53 14.23
N LYS A 636 16.05 -17.36 13.60
CA LYS A 636 17.02 -16.35 14.05
C LYS A 636 16.53 -15.50 15.23
N GLY A 637 15.41 -15.89 15.86
CA GLY A 637 14.79 -15.23 17.00
C GLY A 637 13.85 -14.08 16.63
N ASN A 638 13.58 -13.81 15.36
CA ASN A 638 12.69 -12.72 14.97
C ASN A 638 11.21 -13.12 15.08
N THR A 639 10.33 -12.13 15.02
CA THR A 639 8.88 -12.36 14.93
C THR A 639 8.41 -12.02 13.52
N VAL A 640 7.58 -12.88 12.93
CA VAL A 640 7.01 -12.66 11.60
C VAL A 640 5.49 -12.64 11.73
N ILE A 641 4.85 -11.52 11.40
CA ILE A 641 3.39 -11.38 11.28
C ILE A 641 3.07 -11.29 9.80
N ILE A 642 2.12 -12.10 9.36
CA ILE A 642 1.62 -12.05 7.99
C ILE A 642 0.11 -11.94 7.95
N ILE A 643 -0.41 -11.16 7.01
CA ILE A 643 -1.82 -11.19 6.64
C ILE A 643 -1.95 -12.22 5.52
N GLU A 644 -2.78 -13.24 5.71
CA GLU A 644 -2.92 -14.30 4.71
C GLU A 644 -4.32 -14.92 4.63
N HIS A 645 -4.59 -15.44 3.44
CA HIS A 645 -5.75 -16.23 3.07
C HIS A 645 -5.34 -17.65 2.61
N ASN A 646 -4.08 -17.83 2.19
CA ASN A 646 -3.58 -19.12 1.71
C ASN A 646 -3.48 -20.15 2.85
N LEU A 647 -4.24 -21.24 2.72
CA LEU A 647 -4.34 -22.29 3.75
C LEU A 647 -3.01 -23.01 4.01
N ASP A 648 -2.12 -23.12 3.02
CA ASP A 648 -0.81 -23.75 3.19
C ASP A 648 0.14 -22.91 4.06
N VAL A 649 -0.02 -21.59 4.00
CA VAL A 649 0.71 -20.67 4.87
C VAL A 649 0.09 -20.65 6.26
N ILE A 650 -1.24 -20.54 6.34
CA ILE A 650 -1.98 -20.50 7.61
C ILE A 650 -1.73 -21.75 8.45
N LYS A 651 -1.74 -22.95 7.84
CA LYS A 651 -1.46 -24.22 8.57
C LYS A 651 0.00 -24.31 9.06
N SER A 652 0.90 -23.58 8.42
CA SER A 652 2.33 -23.53 8.77
C SER A 652 2.64 -22.54 9.90
N ALA A 653 1.69 -21.67 10.27
CA ALA A 653 1.85 -20.69 11.33
C ALA A 653 1.95 -21.32 12.72
N ASP A 654 2.69 -20.70 13.62
CA ASP A 654 2.74 -21.09 15.04
C ASP A 654 1.50 -20.56 15.79
N TYR A 655 1.02 -19.37 15.40
CA TYR A 655 -0.11 -18.69 16.03
C TYR A 655 -1.00 -18.01 14.97
N ILE A 656 -2.31 -18.04 15.16
CA ILE A 656 -3.30 -17.40 14.31
C ILE A 656 -4.12 -16.42 15.13
N ILE A 657 -4.42 -15.26 14.54
CA ILE A 657 -5.48 -14.34 14.99
C ILE A 657 -6.52 -14.27 13.86
N ASP A 658 -7.72 -14.78 14.09
CA ASP A 658 -8.81 -14.80 13.11
C ASP A 658 -9.79 -13.67 13.38
N LEU A 659 -9.96 -12.78 12.40
CA LEU A 659 -10.86 -11.62 12.46
C LEU A 659 -12.16 -11.87 11.70
N GLY A 660 -13.27 -11.36 12.23
CA GLY A 660 -14.58 -11.53 11.61
C GLY A 660 -15.71 -11.13 12.56
N PRO A 661 -16.84 -11.85 12.59
CA PRO A 661 -17.15 -13.06 11.80
C PRO A 661 -17.38 -12.78 10.31
N GLU A 662 -17.85 -11.58 9.95
CA GLU A 662 -18.05 -11.15 8.57
C GLU A 662 -17.13 -9.96 8.22
N GLY A 663 -17.28 -9.40 7.02
CA GLY A 663 -16.61 -8.15 6.62
C GLY A 663 -17.46 -6.91 6.94
N GLY A 664 -16.84 -5.73 6.92
CA GLY A 664 -17.53 -4.45 7.09
C GLY A 664 -18.05 -4.27 8.52
N ASP A 665 -19.24 -3.71 8.68
CA ASP A 665 -19.80 -3.38 10.00
C ASP A 665 -20.08 -4.60 10.89
N ALA A 666 -20.33 -5.75 10.27
CA ALA A 666 -20.53 -7.05 10.93
C ALA A 666 -19.21 -7.78 11.26
N GLY A 667 -18.07 -7.14 10.96
CA GLY A 667 -16.73 -7.62 11.29
C GLY A 667 -16.07 -6.85 12.42
N GLY A 668 -14.73 -6.92 12.46
CA GLY A 668 -13.92 -6.15 13.39
C GLY A 668 -13.83 -6.73 14.80
N GLU A 669 -14.18 -8.01 14.97
CA GLU A 669 -14.01 -8.77 16.22
C GLU A 669 -12.96 -9.87 16.05
N ILE A 670 -12.37 -10.32 17.17
CA ILE A 670 -11.53 -11.52 17.20
C ILE A 670 -12.45 -12.73 17.35
N VAL A 671 -12.52 -13.57 16.32
CA VAL A 671 -13.36 -14.77 16.31
C VAL A 671 -12.66 -15.92 17.02
N ALA A 672 -11.36 -16.06 16.79
CA ALA A 672 -10.50 -17.05 17.41
C ALA A 672 -9.05 -16.55 17.46
N ALA A 673 -8.29 -16.98 18.46
CA ALA A 673 -6.85 -16.77 18.51
C ALA A 673 -6.19 -17.97 19.19
N GLY A 674 -5.06 -18.45 18.66
CA GLY A 674 -4.42 -19.67 19.14
C GLY A 674 -3.60 -20.36 18.05
N SER A 675 -3.17 -21.58 18.31
CA SER A 675 -2.58 -22.47 17.29
C SER A 675 -3.59 -22.77 16.17
N PRO A 676 -3.12 -23.13 14.96
CA PRO A 676 -3.97 -23.65 13.88
C PRO A 676 -4.97 -24.72 14.31
N GLU A 677 -4.58 -25.65 15.19
CA GLU A 677 -5.45 -26.70 15.71
C GLU A 677 -6.55 -26.18 16.63
N GLU A 678 -6.27 -25.15 17.43
CA GLU A 678 -7.26 -24.50 18.30
C GLU A 678 -8.26 -23.69 17.48
N VAL A 679 -7.79 -22.93 16.49
CA VAL A 679 -8.66 -22.17 15.57
C VAL A 679 -9.54 -23.12 14.76
N ALA A 680 -9.02 -24.26 14.29
CA ALA A 680 -9.78 -25.27 13.56
C ALA A 680 -10.90 -25.94 14.38
N LYS A 681 -10.85 -25.88 15.71
CA LYS A 681 -11.91 -26.37 16.60
C LYS A 681 -13.04 -25.35 16.80
N ASN A 682 -12.81 -24.07 16.50
CA ASN A 682 -13.80 -23.01 16.73
C ASN A 682 -14.84 -22.98 15.59
N PRO A 683 -16.13 -23.29 15.85
CA PRO A 683 -17.16 -23.36 14.81
C PRO A 683 -17.56 -21.99 14.25
N ARG A 684 -17.28 -20.89 14.98
CA ARG A 684 -17.56 -19.51 14.55
C ARG A 684 -16.53 -19.03 13.53
N SER A 685 -15.33 -19.61 13.50
CA SER A 685 -14.25 -19.25 12.59
C SER A 685 -14.47 -19.86 11.20
N TYR A 686 -14.64 -19.01 10.17
CA TYR A 686 -14.62 -19.48 8.79
C TYR A 686 -13.27 -20.09 8.44
N THR A 687 -12.18 -19.41 8.81
CA THR A 687 -10.81 -19.91 8.65
C THR A 687 -10.68 -21.30 9.25
N GLY A 688 -11.13 -21.51 10.49
CA GLY A 688 -11.11 -22.80 11.18
C GLY A 688 -11.84 -23.92 10.45
N ARG A 689 -13.01 -23.62 9.83
CA ARG A 689 -13.77 -24.61 9.04
C ARG A 689 -13.00 -25.13 7.82
N TYR A 690 -12.31 -24.24 7.10
CA TYR A 690 -11.49 -24.62 5.94
C TYR A 690 -10.17 -25.27 6.39
N LEU A 691 -9.52 -24.71 7.41
CA LEU A 691 -8.26 -25.18 7.97
C LEU A 691 -8.36 -26.62 8.49
N LYS A 692 -9.51 -26.99 9.08
CA LYS A 692 -9.79 -28.37 9.54
C LYS A 692 -9.69 -29.42 8.43
N LYS A 693 -9.97 -29.06 7.17
CA LYS A 693 -9.86 -29.97 6.02
C LYS A 693 -8.40 -30.20 5.62
N VAL A 694 -7.57 -29.16 5.74
CA VAL A 694 -6.17 -29.19 5.30
C VAL A 694 -5.24 -29.76 6.38
N LEU A 695 -5.54 -29.55 7.67
CA LEU A 695 -4.79 -30.15 8.79
C LEU A 695 -4.95 -31.69 8.90
N ARG A 696 -5.98 -32.25 8.27
CA ARG A 696 -6.24 -33.71 8.24
C ARG A 696 -5.48 -34.45 7.14
N LYS A 697 -4.98 -33.71 6.16
CA LYS A 697 -4.10 -34.22 5.10
C LYS A 697 -2.65 -34.08 5.54
#